data_AF-A0AAJ8BYN5-F1
#
_entry.id   AF-A0AAJ8BYN5-F1
#
_cell.length_a   1.000
_cell.length_b   1.000
_cell.length_c   1.000
_cell.angle_alpha   90.00
_cell.angle_beta   90.00
_cell.angle_gamma   90.00
#
_symmetry.space_group_name_H-M   'P 1'
#
loop_
_entity.id
_entity.type
_entity.pdbx_description
1 polymer ?
#
loop_
_entity_poly.entity_id
_entity_poly.type
_entity_poly.pdbx_seq_one_letter_code
_entity_poly.pdbx_strand_id
1 'polypeptide(L)'
;MRLINVNTLKLEEFQRKVPRYAILSHTWGADHEELSFRDINECNIGKGSLPFKVAKCCEQAEKDGLKYAWVDTCCIDKTNSVELGEAINSMFRWYNGAAVCYAYLADVTSGYNRSFPLAQFCSCRWFQRGWTLQELLAPDSLRFYDSEWRYLGTKANRSSTIERKIGIPRRFLQGTALGEASIAQRMSWASKRETKREEDIAYCLLGIFDVNMPMIYGEGGVRAFTRLQRKIMRSSKDESILAWGFQAIEPPTIDSEDLAVSAGVLAASPADFTNCGEIVPRKDKAKSPTTFTIEGGLVRISLPLFSTITGEVFGLLNCGPQHERKAVVGIPLSDKPSGEYLRPQGRSSYSFSIDKTRAPAQPVYIQIGREKKSVSEVSAQNYFYIDDPIETGLELIEVEPQSRWWKDRSLIMTSNDPADDTTQQTWTRFRTEGEGSSDFLVLLEFQSQGSQVQARCHLMTASRSTSLVDVAQRASCIRQDAFGKSGASDSTHSIQASVERDSVQEIFVVKLTATASPPSVTIDATFELEVLMLKIELESIMKDEDDLRLEAEYFDKPEEETISSFESAKASLSEIEEEIKRLNEQKVRLLKLLNRASRSVRVEEFRQREAILSERRKSFAGRLDGRQQAVLNNGYGLLLHQTPGRDTVAVNSSANPSVVQSSSIGHSGWVHGYDEPMLSDTEVEEAEAELAELVDSEVELAKVIDEMFRRDHFLSQLFSDKRGFIIYLYKKALDMYPDSDQHPEYKNIVTDTINVSMHQQVFYCAIGHEDRWDVQKKFVKLLAKLTTQVIPAGKGVALRFINREVDNSPNLTFERVQKIMDSMPLRLGSSTAIGRNLKSRILEPLVYSKIISQSLDRPLLITITIAGRPETEAESEFMNAIRECGRKLERAGYPRNTVVFMIYQIGTNKKTVEFLQRLQGDPDILPVTNVIPHHKYRLRMEVIRDRDGLEYDYRVWSSIIYPWYFPAG
;
A
#
# COMPACT_ATOMS: atom_id res chain seq x y z
N MET A 1 -45.71 7.16 3.27
CA MET A 1 -44.57 7.15 4.22
C MET A 1 -44.84 6.06 5.25
N ARG A 2 -43.89 5.16 5.52
CA ARG A 2 -44.04 4.17 6.60
C ARG A 2 -43.42 4.70 7.90
N LEU A 3 -43.94 4.27 9.04
CA LEU A 3 -43.40 4.53 10.38
C LEU A 3 -43.38 3.23 11.18
N ILE A 4 -42.37 3.04 12.03
CA ILE A 4 -42.33 1.97 13.03
C ILE A 4 -43.24 2.38 14.19
N ASN A 5 -44.22 1.55 14.55
CA ASN A 5 -44.95 1.70 15.81
C ASN A 5 -44.06 1.19 16.96
N VAL A 6 -43.72 2.05 17.93
CA VAL A 6 -42.70 1.73 18.96
C VAL A 6 -43.15 0.66 19.96
N ASN A 7 -44.46 0.38 20.02
CA ASN A 7 -45.05 -0.61 20.92
C ASN A 7 -45.12 -1.99 20.26
N THR A 8 -45.49 -2.06 18.98
CA THR A 8 -45.69 -3.32 18.23
C THR A 8 -44.50 -3.72 17.37
N LEU A 9 -43.57 -2.79 17.13
CA LEU A 9 -42.43 -2.87 16.21
C LEU A 9 -42.77 -3.09 14.73
N LYS A 10 -44.05 -3.00 14.36
CA LYS A 10 -44.49 -3.16 12.97
C LYS A 10 -44.44 -1.84 12.21
N LEU A 11 -44.27 -1.93 10.90
CA LEU A 11 -44.43 -0.78 9.99
C LEU A 11 -45.92 -0.51 9.76
N GLU A 12 -46.31 0.77 9.89
CA GLU A 12 -47.63 1.28 9.52
C GLU A 12 -47.47 2.35 8.44
N GLU A 13 -48.31 2.33 7.39
CA GLU A 13 -48.23 3.29 6.28
C GLU A 13 -49.21 4.46 6.43
N PHE A 14 -48.69 5.67 6.24
CA PHE A 14 -49.44 6.92 6.26
C PHE A 14 -49.29 7.65 4.93
N GLN A 15 -50.40 7.86 4.24
CA GLN A 15 -50.50 8.62 2.97
C GLN A 15 -51.00 10.05 3.18
N ARG A 16 -51.86 10.27 4.18
CA ARG A 16 -52.39 11.57 4.61
C ARG A 16 -52.53 11.57 6.14
N LYS A 17 -52.43 12.75 6.78
CA LYS A 17 -52.46 12.91 8.26
C LYS A 17 -51.43 12.04 8.98
N VAL A 18 -50.15 12.18 8.62
CA VAL A 18 -49.04 11.51 9.32
C VAL A 18 -49.06 11.90 10.82
N PRO A 19 -48.96 10.94 11.77
CA PRO A 19 -48.96 11.23 13.21
C PRO A 19 -47.66 11.94 13.64
N ARG A 20 -47.54 12.31 14.92
CA ARG A 20 -46.25 12.76 15.48
C ARG A 20 -45.29 11.57 15.64
N TYR A 21 -44.11 11.65 15.04
CA TYR A 21 -43.05 10.65 15.10
C TYR A 21 -41.71 11.24 15.54
N ALA A 22 -40.83 10.40 16.09
CA ALA A 22 -39.40 10.66 16.18
C ALA A 22 -38.70 10.22 14.88
N ILE A 23 -37.57 10.83 14.54
CA ILE A 23 -36.76 10.42 13.37
C ILE A 23 -35.31 10.14 13.80
N LEU A 24 -34.76 8.99 13.37
CA LEU A 24 -33.36 8.67 13.59
C LEU A 24 -32.51 9.25 12.47
N SER A 25 -31.42 9.92 12.84
CA SER A 25 -30.31 10.29 11.96
C SER A 25 -29.05 9.60 12.48
N HIS A 26 -28.42 8.78 11.65
CA HIS A 26 -27.22 8.02 12.03
C HIS A 26 -26.29 7.81 10.84
N THR A 27 -25.04 7.46 11.13
CA THR A 27 -24.15 6.89 10.11
C THR A 27 -24.34 5.38 10.06
N TRP A 28 -24.62 4.83 8.87
CA TRP A 28 -24.73 3.38 8.68
C TRP A 28 -23.46 2.64 9.16
N GLY A 29 -23.65 1.46 9.75
CA GLY A 29 -22.60 0.55 10.20
C GLY A 29 -22.15 -0.43 9.12
N ALA A 30 -21.71 -1.61 9.55
CA ALA A 30 -21.73 -2.80 8.70
C ALA A 30 -23.18 -3.28 8.51
N ASP A 31 -23.46 -4.03 7.45
CA ASP A 31 -24.85 -4.37 7.08
C ASP A 31 -25.58 -5.21 8.15
N HIS A 32 -24.85 -5.96 8.99
CA HIS A 32 -25.41 -6.69 10.14
C HIS A 32 -25.79 -5.81 11.35
N GLU A 33 -25.42 -4.52 11.36
CA GLU A 33 -25.84 -3.55 12.38
C GLU A 33 -27.13 -2.78 12.00
N GLU A 34 -27.58 -2.90 10.76
CA GLU A 34 -28.66 -2.10 10.18
C GLU A 34 -29.88 -2.96 9.87
N LEU A 35 -31.04 -2.61 10.42
CA LEU A 35 -32.29 -3.31 10.13
C LEU A 35 -32.79 -2.88 8.74
N SER A 36 -33.04 -3.83 7.83
CA SER A 36 -33.62 -3.54 6.51
C SER A 36 -35.15 -3.55 6.52
N PHE A 37 -35.76 -3.14 5.41
CA PHE A 37 -37.21 -3.22 5.21
C PHE A 37 -37.74 -4.67 5.14
N ARG A 38 -36.92 -5.62 4.68
CA ARG A 38 -37.33 -7.04 4.63
C ARG A 38 -37.34 -7.65 6.02
N ASP A 39 -36.29 -7.45 6.80
CA ASP A 39 -36.15 -8.05 8.14
C ASP A 39 -37.35 -7.70 9.04
N ILE A 40 -37.77 -6.43 9.06
CA ILE A 40 -38.88 -5.95 9.90
C ILE A 40 -40.27 -6.41 9.41
N ASN A 41 -40.37 -6.92 8.18
CA ASN A 41 -41.63 -7.35 7.56
C ASN A 41 -41.76 -8.88 7.45
N GLU A 42 -40.63 -9.59 7.30
CA GLU A 42 -40.54 -11.04 7.14
C GLU A 42 -40.26 -11.76 8.47
N CYS A 43 -39.51 -11.14 9.40
CA CYS A 43 -39.25 -11.72 10.72
C CYS A 43 -40.20 -11.16 11.80
N ASN A 44 -40.62 -12.02 12.72
CA ASN A 44 -41.46 -11.65 13.87
C ASN A 44 -40.59 -11.10 15.02
N ILE A 45 -39.95 -9.95 14.78
CA ILE A 45 -38.88 -9.37 15.64
C ILE A 45 -39.45 -8.93 17.00
N GLY A 46 -38.88 -9.45 18.09
CA GLY A 46 -39.20 -9.01 19.46
C GLY A 46 -38.34 -7.82 19.91
N LYS A 47 -38.77 -7.10 20.96
CA LYS A 47 -38.02 -5.93 21.51
C LYS A 47 -36.53 -6.24 21.85
N GLY A 48 -36.19 -7.51 22.14
CA GLY A 48 -34.83 -7.95 22.43
C GLY A 48 -33.95 -8.31 21.22
N SER A 49 -34.50 -8.38 20.00
CA SER A 49 -33.77 -8.77 18.78
C SER A 49 -33.67 -7.65 17.73
N LEU A 50 -33.98 -6.41 18.10
CA LEU A 50 -33.73 -5.23 17.28
C LEU A 50 -32.24 -4.82 17.32
N PRO A 51 -31.63 -4.42 16.19
CA PRO A 51 -30.33 -3.77 16.19
C PRO A 51 -30.32 -2.50 17.05
N PHE A 52 -29.21 -2.28 17.77
CA PHE A 52 -29.06 -1.29 18.85
C PHE A 52 -29.64 0.10 18.51
N LYS A 53 -29.36 0.60 17.31
CA LYS A 53 -29.74 1.94 16.84
C LYS A 53 -31.26 2.09 16.74
N VAL A 54 -31.96 1.06 16.25
CA VAL A 54 -33.42 1.02 16.13
C VAL A 54 -34.06 0.80 17.50
N ALA A 55 -33.54 -0.14 18.29
CA ALA A 55 -34.02 -0.41 19.65
C ALA A 55 -34.00 0.85 20.52
N LYS A 56 -32.87 1.56 20.55
CA LYS A 56 -32.68 2.79 21.33
C LYS A 56 -33.47 3.97 20.77
N CYS A 57 -33.69 4.06 19.46
CA CYS A 57 -34.60 5.04 18.87
C CYS A 57 -36.04 4.84 19.37
N CYS A 58 -36.55 3.60 19.33
CA CYS A 58 -37.88 3.26 19.85
C CYS A 58 -38.00 3.50 21.36
N GLU A 59 -37.02 3.07 22.16
CA GLU A 59 -36.96 3.37 23.61
C GLU A 59 -37.01 4.88 23.91
N GLN A 60 -36.31 5.70 23.11
CA GLN A 60 -36.25 7.14 23.33
C GLN A 60 -37.54 7.82 22.86
N ALA A 61 -38.14 7.38 21.75
CA ALA A 61 -39.47 7.81 21.31
C ALA A 61 -40.55 7.46 22.35
N GLU A 62 -40.52 6.25 22.93
CA GLU A 62 -41.41 5.82 24.02
C GLU A 62 -41.27 6.74 25.25
N LYS A 63 -40.03 7.06 25.66
CA LYS A 63 -39.73 8.03 26.76
C LYS A 63 -40.18 9.47 26.46
N ASP A 64 -40.13 9.91 25.20
CA ASP A 64 -40.60 11.22 24.75
C ASP A 64 -42.11 11.25 24.41
N GLY A 65 -42.85 10.17 24.68
CA GLY A 65 -44.31 10.09 24.49
C GLY A 65 -44.76 9.95 23.03
N LEU A 66 -43.86 9.53 22.14
CA LEU A 66 -44.09 9.38 20.70
C LEU A 66 -44.36 7.92 20.35
N LYS A 67 -45.54 7.62 19.80
CA LYS A 67 -45.96 6.26 19.41
C LYS A 67 -45.25 5.72 18.16
N TYR A 68 -44.55 6.58 17.42
CA TYR A 68 -43.98 6.27 16.12
C TYR A 68 -42.53 6.76 15.99
N ALA A 69 -41.73 5.98 15.27
CA ALA A 69 -40.37 6.32 14.88
C ALA A 69 -40.16 6.11 13.36
N TRP A 70 -39.22 6.82 12.76
CA TRP A 70 -38.74 6.62 11.39
C TRP A 70 -37.24 6.35 11.37
N VAL A 71 -36.82 5.38 10.57
CA VAL A 71 -35.42 5.03 10.31
C VAL A 71 -35.27 4.70 8.83
N ASP A 72 -34.28 5.29 8.15
CA ASP A 72 -34.15 5.20 6.70
C ASP A 72 -33.91 3.75 6.19
N THR A 73 -33.29 2.90 7.01
CA THR A 73 -32.89 1.55 6.64
C THR A 73 -34.06 0.58 6.52
N CYS A 74 -35.09 0.73 7.35
CA CYS A 74 -36.26 -0.16 7.39
C CYS A 74 -37.60 0.51 7.06
N CYS A 75 -37.70 1.84 7.05
CA CYS A 75 -38.94 2.53 6.65
C CYS A 75 -39.07 2.75 5.13
N ILE A 76 -37.98 2.57 4.37
CA ILE A 76 -37.92 2.68 2.90
C ILE A 76 -37.60 1.29 2.33
N ASP A 77 -38.39 0.82 1.36
CA ASP A 77 -37.99 -0.30 0.51
C ASP A 77 -36.94 0.17 -0.50
N LYS A 78 -35.66 0.00 -0.14
CA LYS A 78 -34.52 0.35 -1.00
C LYS A 78 -34.40 -0.55 -2.24
N THR A 79 -35.21 -1.60 -2.36
CA THR A 79 -35.29 -2.46 -3.57
C THR A 79 -36.32 -1.96 -4.58
N ASN A 80 -37.27 -1.12 -4.17
CA ASN A 80 -38.21 -0.42 -5.04
C ASN A 80 -37.63 0.93 -5.49
N SER A 81 -37.23 1.03 -6.76
CA SER A 81 -36.60 2.25 -7.31
C SER A 81 -37.55 3.46 -7.40
N VAL A 82 -38.86 3.23 -7.53
CA VAL A 82 -39.87 4.30 -7.53
C VAL A 82 -40.02 4.87 -6.12
N GLU A 83 -40.18 3.99 -5.13
CA GLU A 83 -40.31 4.41 -3.73
C GLU A 83 -39.03 5.10 -3.22
N LEU A 84 -37.86 4.55 -3.52
CA LEU A 84 -36.57 5.19 -3.21
C LEU A 84 -36.47 6.58 -3.87
N GLY A 85 -37.01 6.71 -5.09
CA GLY A 85 -37.14 7.99 -5.81
C GLY A 85 -38.04 9.02 -5.11
N GLU A 86 -39.20 8.60 -4.62
CA GLU A 86 -40.12 9.46 -3.84
C GLU A 86 -39.58 9.80 -2.46
N ALA A 87 -38.92 8.84 -1.80
CA ALA A 87 -38.35 8.97 -0.46
C ALA A 87 -37.20 9.99 -0.45
N ILE A 88 -36.25 9.88 -1.37
CA ILE A 88 -35.15 10.85 -1.52
C ILE A 88 -35.69 12.26 -1.82
N ASN A 89 -36.68 12.39 -2.71
CA ASN A 89 -37.35 13.67 -2.99
C ASN A 89 -38.20 14.20 -1.80
N SER A 90 -38.39 13.41 -0.74
CA SER A 90 -39.20 13.77 0.43
C SER A 90 -38.44 13.84 1.75
N MET A 91 -37.20 13.34 1.80
CA MET A 91 -36.44 13.12 3.04
C MET A 91 -36.33 14.38 3.90
N PHE A 92 -35.98 15.53 3.30
CA PHE A 92 -35.93 16.83 3.99
C PHE A 92 -37.27 17.18 4.66
N ARG A 93 -38.40 16.96 3.96
CA ARG A 93 -39.75 17.23 4.49
C ARG A 93 -40.11 16.27 5.63
N TRP A 94 -39.61 15.04 5.60
CA TRP A 94 -39.78 14.07 6.69
C TRP A 94 -38.94 14.41 7.92
N TYR A 95 -37.73 14.94 7.74
CA TYR A 95 -36.91 15.50 8.84
C TYR A 95 -37.51 16.79 9.41
N ASN A 96 -38.03 17.69 8.57
CA ASN A 96 -38.72 18.91 9.01
C ASN A 96 -40.06 18.60 9.71
N GLY A 97 -40.77 17.55 9.32
CA GLY A 97 -42.05 17.14 9.91
C GLY A 97 -41.94 16.32 11.20
N ALA A 98 -40.73 15.93 11.61
CA ALA A 98 -40.52 15.12 12.79
C ALA A 98 -40.72 15.91 14.10
N ALA A 99 -41.31 15.29 15.11
CA ALA A 99 -41.48 15.91 16.43
C ALA A 99 -40.14 16.08 17.18
N VAL A 100 -39.17 15.20 16.87
CA VAL A 100 -37.77 15.29 17.31
C VAL A 100 -36.89 14.41 16.42
N CYS A 101 -35.70 14.88 16.10
CA CYS A 101 -34.63 14.09 15.49
C CYS A 101 -33.62 13.64 16.56
N TYR A 102 -33.29 12.36 16.56
CA TYR A 102 -32.20 11.80 17.36
C TYR A 102 -30.98 11.60 16.45
N ALA A 103 -29.94 12.39 16.64
CA ALA A 103 -28.67 12.26 15.92
C ALA A 103 -27.72 11.35 16.72
N TYR A 104 -27.58 10.10 16.28
CA TYR A 104 -26.74 9.09 16.92
C TYR A 104 -25.30 9.17 16.41
N LEU A 105 -24.39 9.57 17.29
CA LEU A 105 -22.96 9.74 17.03
C LEU A 105 -22.20 8.49 17.50
N ALA A 106 -22.24 7.45 16.68
CA ALA A 106 -21.64 6.13 16.94
C ALA A 106 -20.14 6.14 17.28
N ASP A 107 -19.47 7.27 17.09
CA ASP A 107 -18.05 7.49 17.21
C ASP A 107 -17.64 8.62 18.17
N VAL A 108 -18.58 9.04 19.03
CA VAL A 108 -18.36 9.98 20.12
C VAL A 108 -18.62 9.25 21.44
N THR A 109 -17.69 9.35 22.39
CA THR A 109 -17.77 8.74 23.72
C THR A 109 -17.73 9.81 24.80
N SER A 110 -18.83 9.99 25.55
CA SER A 110 -18.88 10.87 26.70
C SER A 110 -18.18 10.21 27.90
N GLY A 111 -16.87 10.44 28.03
CA GLY A 111 -16.04 9.91 29.11
C GLY A 111 -16.58 10.18 30.52
N TYR A 112 -16.14 9.37 31.49
CA TYR A 112 -16.68 9.29 32.86
C TYR A 112 -16.82 10.64 33.59
N ASN A 113 -15.95 11.62 33.29
CA ASN A 113 -15.94 12.94 33.92
C ASN A 113 -17.12 13.86 33.52
N ARG A 114 -18.08 13.38 32.72
CA ARG A 114 -19.29 14.11 32.25
C ARG A 114 -18.98 15.40 31.45
N SER A 115 -17.74 15.63 31.05
CA SER A 115 -17.34 16.74 30.19
C SER A 115 -17.77 16.47 28.74
N PHE A 116 -18.27 17.51 28.07
CA PHE A 116 -18.70 17.39 26.67
C PHE A 116 -17.48 17.05 25.76
N PRO A 117 -17.51 15.95 24.98
CA PRO A 117 -16.38 15.49 24.16
C PRO A 117 -16.20 16.34 22.89
N LEU A 118 -15.85 17.62 23.08
CA LEU A 118 -15.80 18.66 22.06
C LEU A 118 -14.96 18.28 20.83
N ALA A 119 -13.79 17.66 21.04
CA ALA A 119 -12.90 17.26 19.95
C ALA A 119 -13.56 16.22 19.04
N GLN A 120 -13.97 15.08 19.61
CA GLN A 120 -14.66 14.00 18.89
C GLN A 120 -15.94 14.49 18.22
N PHE A 121 -16.77 15.28 18.92
CA PHE A 121 -18.01 15.85 18.36
C PHE A 121 -17.75 16.70 17.11
N CYS A 122 -16.65 17.46 17.07
CA CYS A 122 -16.32 18.30 15.90
C CYS A 122 -15.65 17.52 14.76
N SER A 123 -15.15 16.31 15.02
CA SER A 123 -14.48 15.44 14.04
C SER A 123 -15.24 14.14 13.74
N CYS A 124 -16.48 14.01 14.20
CA CYS A 124 -17.23 12.76 14.04
C CYS A 124 -17.74 12.58 12.61
N ARG A 125 -17.79 11.32 12.17
CA ARG A 125 -18.22 10.88 10.82
C ARG A 125 -19.59 11.41 10.45
N TRP A 126 -20.46 11.65 11.44
CA TRP A 126 -21.77 12.25 11.21
C TRP A 126 -21.71 13.64 10.56
N PHE A 127 -20.75 14.51 10.89
CA PHE A 127 -20.62 15.81 10.21
C PHE A 127 -19.97 15.73 8.82
N GLN A 128 -19.32 14.60 8.50
CA GLN A 128 -18.62 14.35 7.22
C GLN A 128 -19.52 13.69 6.16
N ARG A 129 -20.68 13.12 6.52
CA ARG A 129 -21.59 12.48 5.56
C ARG A 129 -22.42 13.52 4.79
N GLY A 130 -22.67 13.30 3.50
CA GLY A 130 -23.54 14.19 2.70
C GLY A 130 -24.97 14.28 3.23
N TRP A 131 -25.64 13.12 3.34
CA TRP A 131 -27.04 13.00 3.80
C TRP A 131 -27.34 13.74 5.10
N THR A 132 -26.49 13.62 6.13
CA THR A 132 -26.68 14.24 7.45
C THR A 132 -26.73 15.77 7.45
N LEU A 133 -26.42 16.45 6.33
CA LEU A 133 -26.57 17.90 6.22
C LEU A 133 -28.04 18.33 6.25
N GLN A 134 -28.92 17.65 5.51
CA GLN A 134 -30.36 17.92 5.60
C GLN A 134 -30.94 17.45 6.94
N GLU A 135 -30.42 16.37 7.50
CA GLU A 135 -30.82 15.84 8.81
C GLU A 135 -30.41 16.80 9.95
N LEU A 136 -29.32 17.56 9.78
CA LEU A 136 -28.95 18.66 10.68
C LEU A 136 -29.85 19.89 10.50
N LEU A 137 -30.10 20.30 9.25
CA LEU A 137 -30.77 21.57 8.97
C LEU A 137 -32.28 21.52 9.16
N ALA A 138 -32.95 20.50 8.62
CA ALA A 138 -34.40 20.44 8.48
C ALA A 138 -35.21 20.29 9.80
N PRO A 139 -34.82 19.48 10.80
CA PRO A 139 -35.63 19.32 12.01
C PRO A 139 -35.55 20.56 12.92
N ASP A 140 -36.69 21.10 13.36
CA ASP A 140 -36.72 22.16 14.38
C ASP A 140 -36.07 21.69 15.70
N SER A 141 -36.39 20.45 16.10
CA SER A 141 -35.91 19.80 17.32
C SER A 141 -34.95 18.67 16.96
N LEU A 142 -33.65 18.84 17.23
CA LEU A 142 -32.64 17.81 17.09
C LEU A 142 -31.83 17.66 18.38
N ARG A 143 -31.65 16.42 18.82
CA ARG A 143 -30.90 16.00 20.01
C ARG A 143 -29.76 15.07 19.61
N PHE A 144 -28.55 15.36 20.09
CA PHE A 144 -27.38 14.52 19.86
C PHE A 144 -27.26 13.46 20.96
N TYR A 145 -26.86 12.25 20.59
CA TYR A 145 -26.56 11.14 21.48
C TYR A 145 -25.20 10.53 21.14
N ASP A 146 -24.45 10.08 22.14
CA ASP A 146 -23.15 9.43 21.98
C ASP A 146 -23.28 7.93 21.68
N SER A 147 -22.16 7.21 21.52
CA SER A 147 -22.14 5.77 21.19
C SER A 147 -22.78 4.86 22.25
N GLU A 148 -22.97 5.33 23.48
CA GLU A 148 -23.69 4.63 24.56
C GLU A 148 -25.14 5.13 24.71
N TRP A 149 -25.62 5.95 23.77
CA TRP A 149 -26.90 6.65 23.82
C TRP A 149 -27.03 7.64 24.99
N ARG A 150 -25.91 8.20 25.46
CA ARG A 150 -25.90 9.29 26.45
C ARG A 150 -26.19 10.62 25.75
N TYR A 151 -27.06 11.44 26.34
CA TYR A 151 -27.50 12.69 25.74
C TYR A 151 -26.40 13.79 25.75
N LEU A 152 -26.09 14.33 24.56
CA LEU A 152 -25.02 15.31 24.34
C LEU A 152 -25.52 16.76 24.17
N GLY A 153 -26.83 17.02 24.17
CA GLY A 153 -27.43 18.34 24.00
C GLY A 153 -28.23 18.52 22.70
N THR A 154 -28.86 19.68 22.51
CA THR A 154 -29.64 20.00 21.29
C THR A 154 -28.82 20.71 20.21
N LYS A 155 -29.32 20.72 18.96
CA LYS A 155 -28.86 21.61 17.88
C LYS A 155 -28.77 23.07 18.33
N ALA A 156 -29.79 23.58 19.02
CA ALA A 156 -29.81 24.95 19.52
C ALA A 156 -28.65 25.23 20.51
N ASN A 157 -28.43 24.34 21.50
CA ASN A 157 -27.36 24.50 22.50
C ASN A 157 -25.96 24.27 21.92
N ARG A 158 -25.81 23.51 20.83
CA ARG A 158 -24.52 23.26 20.17
C ARG A 158 -24.25 24.16 18.97
N SER A 159 -25.21 25.02 18.58
CA SER A 159 -25.16 25.88 17.39
C SER A 159 -23.84 26.66 17.24
N SER A 160 -23.41 27.42 18.25
CA SER A 160 -22.15 28.18 18.21
C SER A 160 -20.87 27.32 18.10
N THR A 161 -20.92 26.03 18.43
CA THR A 161 -19.80 25.09 18.21
C THR A 161 -19.83 24.53 16.79
N ILE A 162 -21.01 24.21 16.28
CA ILE A 162 -21.21 23.75 14.89
C ILE A 162 -20.82 24.89 13.92
N GLU A 163 -21.24 26.12 14.19
CA GLU A 163 -20.85 27.32 13.44
C GLU A 163 -19.32 27.47 13.34
N ARG A 164 -18.62 27.49 14.47
CA ARG A 164 -17.15 27.66 14.56
C ARG A 164 -16.33 26.54 13.92
N LYS A 165 -16.90 25.36 13.67
CA LYS A 165 -16.16 24.17 13.19
C LYS A 165 -16.62 23.60 11.85
N ILE A 166 -17.91 23.74 11.53
CA ILE A 166 -18.55 23.24 10.31
C ILE A 166 -18.86 24.38 9.32
N GLY A 167 -18.91 25.65 9.78
CA GLY A 167 -19.12 26.81 8.92
C GLY A 167 -20.58 27.08 8.55
N ILE A 168 -21.54 26.51 9.28
CA ILE A 168 -22.98 26.79 9.10
C ILE A 168 -23.38 27.90 10.08
N PRO A 169 -23.79 29.10 9.62
CA PRO A 169 -24.13 30.21 10.51
C PRO A 169 -25.28 29.84 11.46
N ARG A 170 -25.13 30.21 12.74
CA ARG A 170 -26.01 29.84 13.85
C ARG A 170 -27.48 30.13 13.59
N ARG A 171 -27.80 31.20 12.85
CA ARG A 171 -29.18 31.57 12.49
C ARG A 171 -29.91 30.45 11.73
N PHE A 172 -29.24 29.75 10.81
CA PHE A 172 -29.83 28.64 10.05
C PHE A 172 -29.96 27.38 10.90
N LEU A 173 -29.00 27.11 11.79
CA LEU A 173 -29.11 26.05 12.80
C LEU A 173 -30.26 26.28 13.80
N GLN A 174 -30.75 27.52 13.91
CA GLN A 174 -31.89 27.92 14.76
C GLN A 174 -33.20 28.16 13.97
N GLY A 175 -33.31 27.69 12.72
CA GLY A 175 -34.57 27.72 11.97
C GLY A 175 -34.79 28.95 11.07
N THR A 176 -33.77 29.77 10.81
CA THR A 176 -33.85 30.76 9.71
C THR A 176 -34.04 30.03 8.38
N ALA A 177 -34.96 30.51 7.53
CA ALA A 177 -35.27 29.88 6.25
C ALA A 177 -34.01 29.76 5.37
N LEU A 178 -33.73 28.56 4.84
CA LEU A 178 -32.49 28.30 4.09
C LEU A 178 -32.37 29.13 2.80
N GLY A 179 -33.50 29.64 2.27
CA GLY A 179 -33.54 30.59 1.16
C GLY A 179 -32.92 31.97 1.45
N GLU A 180 -32.70 32.34 2.73
CA GLU A 180 -31.93 33.53 3.10
C GLU A 180 -30.40 33.34 3.02
N ALA A 181 -29.94 32.10 2.82
CA ALA A 181 -28.56 31.81 2.45
C ALA A 181 -28.42 31.81 0.93
N SER A 182 -27.30 32.36 0.45
CA SER A 182 -26.96 32.26 -0.96
C SER A 182 -26.80 30.80 -1.40
N ILE A 183 -26.86 30.56 -2.70
CA ILE A 183 -26.54 29.24 -3.25
C ILE A 183 -25.11 28.84 -2.87
N ALA A 184 -24.16 29.76 -2.99
CA ALA A 184 -22.75 29.47 -2.67
C ALA A 184 -22.53 29.16 -1.17
N GLN A 185 -23.29 29.81 -0.27
CA GLN A 185 -23.28 29.48 1.16
C GLN A 185 -23.83 28.08 1.40
N ARG A 186 -24.99 27.74 0.81
CA ARG A 186 -25.59 26.41 0.93
C ARG A 186 -24.72 25.30 0.35
N MET A 187 -24.02 25.57 -0.76
CA MET A 187 -23.02 24.64 -1.31
C MET A 187 -21.81 24.51 -0.39
N SER A 188 -21.32 25.60 0.22
CA SER A 188 -20.16 25.55 1.12
C SER A 188 -20.41 24.68 2.38
N TRP A 189 -21.66 24.62 2.88
CA TRP A 189 -22.04 23.72 3.99
C TRP A 189 -21.92 22.22 3.64
N ALA A 190 -21.86 21.90 2.35
CA ALA A 190 -21.67 20.55 1.82
C ALA A 190 -20.23 20.29 1.32
N SER A 191 -19.35 21.30 1.30
CA SER A 191 -18.08 21.22 0.58
C SER A 191 -17.06 20.23 1.15
N LYS A 192 -17.23 19.84 2.42
CA LYS A 192 -16.38 18.89 3.16
C LYS A 192 -17.14 17.60 3.50
N ARG A 193 -18.08 17.20 2.65
CA ARG A 193 -18.96 16.05 2.87
C ARG A 193 -18.84 14.99 1.77
N GLU A 194 -18.96 13.74 2.18
CA GLU A 194 -18.67 12.54 1.40
C GLU A 194 -19.90 11.61 1.38
N THR A 195 -20.04 10.82 0.31
CA THR A 195 -21.20 9.94 0.07
C THR A 195 -20.77 8.58 -0.47
N LYS A 196 -21.52 7.50 -0.13
CA LYS A 196 -21.16 6.11 -0.54
C LYS A 196 -21.39 5.84 -2.03
N ARG A 197 -22.35 6.55 -2.65
CA ARG A 197 -22.50 6.66 -4.11
C ARG A 197 -22.09 8.07 -4.52
N GLU A 198 -21.58 8.23 -5.73
CA GLU A 198 -21.10 9.53 -6.21
C GLU A 198 -22.24 10.51 -6.51
N GLU A 199 -23.40 10.04 -6.98
CA GLU A 199 -24.55 10.90 -7.29
C GLU A 199 -25.29 11.40 -6.04
N ASP A 200 -25.14 10.70 -4.91
CA ASP A 200 -25.68 11.12 -3.62
C ASP A 200 -25.14 12.51 -3.20
N ILE A 201 -23.97 12.95 -3.71
CA ILE A 201 -23.44 14.30 -3.47
C ILE A 201 -24.38 15.40 -4.00
N ALA A 202 -25.22 15.06 -4.97
CA ALA A 202 -26.30 15.91 -5.47
C ALA A 202 -27.63 15.60 -4.78
N TYR A 203 -27.97 14.31 -4.61
CA TYR A 203 -29.26 13.90 -4.05
C TYR A 203 -29.45 14.27 -2.57
N CYS A 204 -28.37 14.34 -1.78
CA CYS A 204 -28.45 14.80 -0.40
C CYS A 204 -28.76 16.30 -0.24
N LEU A 205 -28.71 17.08 -1.33
CA LEU A 205 -28.89 18.53 -1.32
C LEU A 205 -30.27 19.00 -1.82
N LEU A 206 -31.11 18.08 -2.33
CA LEU A 206 -32.39 18.41 -2.97
C LEU A 206 -33.29 19.31 -2.13
N GLY A 207 -33.51 18.97 -0.86
CA GLY A 207 -34.33 19.78 0.05
C GLY A 207 -33.65 21.05 0.58
N ILE A 208 -32.31 21.12 0.57
CA ILE A 208 -31.56 22.34 0.95
C ILE A 208 -31.73 23.44 -0.12
N PHE A 209 -32.00 23.02 -1.36
CA PHE A 209 -32.26 23.90 -2.50
C PHE A 209 -33.72 23.98 -2.93
N ASP A 210 -34.62 23.21 -2.31
CA ASP A 210 -36.04 23.06 -2.65
C ASP A 210 -36.25 22.69 -4.15
N VAL A 211 -35.62 21.60 -4.57
CA VAL A 211 -35.67 21.09 -5.95
C VAL A 211 -35.93 19.59 -6.01
N ASN A 212 -36.71 19.15 -7.01
CA ASN A 212 -36.98 17.73 -7.27
C ASN A 212 -36.40 17.27 -8.62
N MET A 213 -35.84 16.06 -8.65
CA MET A 213 -35.33 15.41 -9.86
C MET A 213 -35.40 13.88 -9.75
N PRO A 214 -35.44 13.15 -10.89
CA PRO A 214 -35.31 11.69 -10.89
C PRO A 214 -33.95 11.25 -10.36
N MET A 215 -33.89 10.11 -9.67
CA MET A 215 -32.64 9.47 -9.27
C MET A 215 -32.17 8.53 -10.37
N ILE A 216 -30.99 8.84 -10.93
CA ILE A 216 -30.29 8.06 -11.93
C ILE A 216 -28.97 7.67 -11.27
N TYR A 217 -28.83 6.40 -10.88
CA TYR A 217 -27.57 5.85 -10.37
C TYR A 217 -26.82 5.20 -11.56
N GLY A 218 -25.51 5.46 -11.65
CA GLY A 218 -24.71 5.21 -12.84
C GLY A 218 -24.62 6.41 -13.81
N GLU A 219 -25.12 7.60 -13.47
CA GLU A 219 -24.89 8.79 -14.32
C GLU A 219 -23.54 9.47 -14.04
N GLY A 220 -22.97 9.24 -12.85
CA GLY A 220 -21.75 9.86 -12.35
C GLY A 220 -22.03 11.14 -11.55
N GLY A 221 -21.31 11.35 -10.44
CA GLY A 221 -21.56 12.40 -9.45
C GLY A 221 -21.49 13.81 -10.04
N VAL A 222 -20.55 14.04 -10.95
CA VAL A 222 -20.41 15.32 -11.70
C VAL A 222 -21.63 15.58 -12.59
N ARG A 223 -22.21 14.56 -13.22
CA ARG A 223 -23.43 14.72 -14.05
C ARG A 223 -24.65 14.97 -13.17
N ALA A 224 -24.81 14.21 -12.09
CA ALA A 224 -25.87 14.43 -11.10
C ALA A 224 -25.81 15.85 -10.49
N PHE A 225 -24.62 16.33 -10.14
CA PHE A 225 -24.42 17.66 -9.57
C PHE A 225 -24.57 18.79 -10.61
N THR A 226 -24.22 18.54 -11.88
CA THR A 226 -24.56 19.42 -13.00
C THR A 226 -26.08 19.51 -13.20
N ARG A 227 -26.79 18.37 -13.07
CA ARG A 227 -28.25 18.25 -13.19
C ARG A 227 -28.98 18.93 -12.03
N LEU A 228 -28.39 18.92 -10.82
CA LEU A 228 -28.81 19.71 -9.66
C LEU A 228 -28.67 21.21 -9.91
N GLN A 229 -27.48 21.70 -10.31
CA GLN A 229 -27.28 23.14 -10.60
C GLN A 229 -28.26 23.63 -11.68
N ARG A 230 -28.45 22.85 -12.74
CA ARG A 230 -29.46 23.11 -13.79
C ARG A 230 -30.90 23.16 -13.30
N LYS A 231 -31.24 22.49 -12.19
CA LYS A 231 -32.55 22.61 -11.52
C LYS A 231 -32.64 23.90 -10.70
N ILE A 232 -31.60 24.24 -9.94
CA ILE A 232 -31.54 25.46 -9.12
C ILE A 232 -31.61 26.73 -9.98
N MET A 233 -30.92 26.75 -11.13
CA MET A 233 -30.94 27.88 -12.08
C MET A 233 -32.32 28.13 -12.74
N ARG A 234 -33.26 27.19 -12.65
CA ARG A 234 -34.64 27.35 -13.16
C ARG A 234 -35.57 28.01 -12.15
N SER A 235 -35.26 27.95 -10.85
CA SER A 235 -36.08 28.52 -9.77
C SER A 235 -35.41 29.72 -9.06
N SER A 236 -34.11 29.94 -9.26
CA SER A 236 -33.34 31.00 -8.61
C SER A 236 -32.67 31.96 -9.60
N LYS A 237 -32.49 33.21 -9.16
CA LYS A 237 -31.73 34.28 -9.84
C LYS A 237 -30.43 34.63 -9.11
N ASP A 238 -30.03 33.83 -8.13
CA ASP A 238 -28.83 34.05 -7.32
C ASP A 238 -27.57 33.63 -8.11
N GLU A 239 -26.84 34.64 -8.59
CA GLU A 239 -25.61 34.50 -9.37
C GLU A 239 -24.46 33.83 -8.60
N SER A 240 -24.54 33.72 -7.27
CA SER A 240 -23.52 33.02 -6.47
C SER A 240 -23.36 31.53 -6.82
N ILE A 241 -24.32 30.92 -7.54
CA ILE A 241 -24.14 29.58 -8.12
C ILE A 241 -22.93 29.47 -9.07
N LEU A 242 -22.45 30.58 -9.64
CA LEU A 242 -21.26 30.61 -10.49
C LEU A 242 -19.97 30.98 -9.74
N ALA A 243 -20.06 31.39 -8.47
CA ALA A 243 -18.95 31.87 -7.65
C ALA A 243 -18.03 30.75 -7.10
N TRP A 244 -18.15 29.52 -7.60
CA TRP A 244 -17.28 28.40 -7.22
C TRP A 244 -15.82 28.69 -7.56
N GLY A 245 -14.89 28.07 -6.83
CA GLY A 245 -13.45 28.34 -6.95
C GLY A 245 -13.06 29.73 -6.45
N PHE A 246 -13.81 30.33 -5.52
CA PHE A 246 -13.49 31.65 -4.97
C PHE A 246 -12.19 31.65 -4.14
N GLN A 247 -11.39 32.70 -4.31
CA GLN A 247 -10.29 33.08 -3.42
C GLN A 247 -10.39 34.56 -3.07
N ALA A 248 -10.08 34.90 -1.82
CA ALA A 248 -10.20 36.28 -1.32
C ALA A 248 -9.15 37.25 -1.90
N ILE A 249 -8.03 36.72 -2.39
CA ILE A 249 -6.89 37.48 -2.91
C ILE A 249 -6.51 36.88 -4.28
N GLU A 250 -6.17 37.75 -5.22
CA GLU A 250 -5.61 37.40 -6.53
C GLU A 250 -4.13 37.00 -6.35
N PRO A 251 -3.72 35.76 -6.70
CA PRO A 251 -2.32 35.35 -6.60
C PRO A 251 -1.46 36.08 -7.66
N PRO A 252 -0.14 36.20 -7.46
CA PRO A 252 0.75 36.64 -8.52
C PRO A 252 0.62 35.72 -9.76
N THR A 253 0.85 36.32 -10.92
CA THR A 253 0.61 35.75 -12.26
C THR A 253 1.07 34.30 -12.41
N ILE A 254 0.18 33.47 -12.97
CA ILE A 254 0.48 32.11 -13.44
C ILE A 254 0.65 32.18 -14.96
N ASP A 255 1.64 31.46 -15.49
CA ASP A 255 2.00 31.45 -16.91
C ASP A 255 0.84 31.05 -17.84
N SER A 256 0.90 31.52 -19.09
CA SER A 256 -0.29 31.70 -19.94
C SER A 256 -0.80 30.45 -20.70
N GLU A 257 -0.22 29.27 -20.46
CA GLU A 257 -0.41 28.09 -21.34
C GLU A 257 -1.73 27.33 -21.13
N ASP A 258 -2.38 27.41 -19.96
CA ASP A 258 -3.61 26.65 -19.66
C ASP A 258 -4.94 27.39 -20.00
N LEU A 259 -4.89 28.50 -20.73
CA LEU A 259 -6.08 29.34 -21.03
C LEU A 259 -7.12 28.68 -21.96
N ALA A 260 -6.75 27.64 -22.70
CA ALA A 260 -7.58 27.03 -23.74
C ALA A 260 -8.60 25.98 -23.25
N VAL A 261 -8.40 25.37 -22.06
CA VAL A 261 -9.20 24.21 -21.61
C VAL A 261 -10.39 24.66 -20.75
N SER A 262 -11.62 24.39 -21.19
CA SER A 262 -12.84 24.68 -20.42
C SER A 262 -12.97 23.78 -19.19
N ALA A 263 -12.89 24.38 -18.00
CA ALA A 263 -13.36 23.76 -16.76
C ALA A 263 -14.90 23.75 -16.63
N GLY A 264 -15.64 24.28 -17.61
CA GLY A 264 -17.11 24.39 -17.62
C GLY A 264 -17.66 25.38 -16.59
N VAL A 265 -18.67 26.17 -16.96
CA VAL A 265 -19.22 27.24 -16.11
C VAL A 265 -19.86 26.74 -14.80
N LEU A 266 -20.33 25.48 -14.77
CA LEU A 266 -20.93 24.85 -13.60
C LEU A 266 -19.88 24.04 -12.82
N ALA A 267 -19.97 24.07 -11.49
CA ALA A 267 -19.09 23.33 -10.59
C ALA A 267 -19.22 21.80 -10.77
N ALA A 268 -18.16 21.05 -10.49
CA ALA A 268 -18.16 19.60 -10.51
C ALA A 268 -18.68 19.00 -9.20
N SER A 269 -18.48 19.68 -8.07
CA SER A 269 -18.92 19.23 -6.75
C SER A 269 -19.17 20.40 -5.78
N PRO A 270 -19.81 20.17 -4.62
CA PRO A 270 -19.86 21.15 -3.55
C PRO A 270 -18.48 21.56 -3.01
N ALA A 271 -17.43 20.73 -3.18
CA ALA A 271 -16.08 21.03 -2.72
C ALA A 271 -15.51 22.30 -3.38
N ASP A 272 -15.91 22.57 -4.62
CA ASP A 272 -15.55 23.78 -5.38
C ASP A 272 -16.04 25.07 -4.68
N PHE A 273 -17.02 24.98 -3.79
CA PHE A 273 -17.56 26.10 -3.00
C PHE A 273 -16.94 26.24 -1.59
N THR A 274 -15.84 25.54 -1.27
CA THR A 274 -15.26 25.52 0.10
C THR A 274 -14.99 26.90 0.71
N ASN A 275 -14.56 27.87 -0.11
CA ASN A 275 -14.28 29.24 0.35
C ASN A 275 -15.50 30.19 0.30
N CYS A 276 -16.69 29.69 -0.07
CA CYS A 276 -17.84 30.53 -0.41
C CYS A 276 -18.82 30.80 0.75
N GLY A 277 -18.50 30.39 1.98
CA GLY A 277 -19.38 30.53 3.16
C GLY A 277 -19.78 31.97 3.52
N GLU A 278 -19.06 32.97 3.03
CA GLU A 278 -19.37 34.39 3.21
C GLU A 278 -19.85 35.08 1.90
N ILE A 279 -20.06 34.36 0.80
CA ILE A 279 -20.51 34.97 -0.47
C ILE A 279 -22.03 35.20 -0.43
N VAL A 280 -22.46 36.46 -0.44
CA VAL A 280 -23.88 36.87 -0.37
C VAL A 280 -24.28 37.75 -1.57
N PRO A 281 -25.53 37.70 -2.06
CA PRO A 281 -26.01 38.58 -3.13
C PRO A 281 -25.94 40.05 -2.74
N ARG A 282 -25.72 40.93 -3.72
CA ARG A 282 -25.77 42.39 -3.50
C ARG A 282 -27.20 42.91 -3.68
N LYS A 283 -27.54 43.97 -2.94
CA LYS A 283 -28.91 44.53 -2.89
C LYS A 283 -29.18 45.62 -3.93
N ASP A 284 -28.22 45.93 -4.79
CA ASP A 284 -28.34 47.00 -5.78
C ASP A 284 -29.30 46.61 -6.91
N LYS A 285 -30.54 47.07 -6.79
CA LYS A 285 -31.64 46.89 -7.77
C LYS A 285 -31.41 47.63 -9.10
N ALA A 286 -30.26 48.26 -9.30
CA ALA A 286 -29.95 49.14 -10.42
C ALA A 286 -29.58 48.40 -11.72
N LYS A 287 -29.57 47.06 -11.71
CA LYS A 287 -29.29 46.21 -12.88
C LYS A 287 -30.45 45.24 -13.10
N SER A 288 -30.72 44.92 -14.36
CA SER A 288 -31.85 44.10 -14.80
C SER A 288 -31.88 42.72 -14.11
N PRO A 289 -33.06 42.14 -13.82
CA PRO A 289 -33.17 40.92 -13.03
C PRO A 289 -32.67 39.69 -13.79
N THR A 290 -31.38 39.39 -13.62
CA THR A 290 -30.63 38.29 -14.23
C THR A 290 -31.45 37.00 -14.28
N THR A 291 -31.48 36.38 -15.45
CA THR A 291 -32.24 35.15 -15.70
C THR A 291 -31.34 34.20 -16.48
N PHE A 292 -31.05 33.04 -15.90
CA PHE A 292 -30.23 32.03 -16.55
C PHE A 292 -31.04 31.35 -17.66
N THR A 293 -30.53 31.36 -18.89
CA THR A 293 -31.08 30.53 -19.98
C THR A 293 -30.07 29.44 -20.33
N ILE A 294 -30.54 28.22 -20.58
CA ILE A 294 -29.68 27.04 -20.81
C ILE A 294 -30.07 26.39 -22.13
N GLU A 295 -29.29 26.68 -23.16
CA GLU A 295 -29.52 26.33 -24.57
C GLU A 295 -28.20 25.82 -25.16
N GLY A 296 -28.22 24.89 -26.11
CA GLY A 296 -27.03 24.41 -26.85
C GLY A 296 -25.92 23.69 -26.04
N GLY A 297 -25.98 23.70 -24.70
CA GLY A 297 -24.84 23.32 -23.85
C GLY A 297 -24.13 24.51 -23.19
N LEU A 298 -24.70 25.72 -23.32
CA LEU A 298 -24.22 26.97 -22.76
C LEU A 298 -25.12 27.42 -21.59
N VAL A 299 -24.59 28.28 -20.71
CA VAL A 299 -25.38 29.17 -19.84
C VAL A 299 -25.31 30.57 -20.43
N ARG A 300 -26.47 31.13 -20.78
CA ARG A 300 -26.62 32.55 -21.09
C ARG A 300 -26.94 33.31 -19.81
N ILE A 301 -26.16 34.35 -19.53
CA ILE A 301 -26.27 35.23 -18.36
C ILE A 301 -25.92 36.66 -18.77
N SER A 302 -26.52 37.69 -18.14
CA SER A 302 -26.15 39.08 -18.40
C SER A 302 -25.15 39.57 -17.36
N LEU A 303 -23.90 39.83 -17.74
CA LEU A 303 -22.82 40.23 -16.82
C LEU A 303 -22.10 41.49 -17.33
N PRO A 304 -21.67 42.40 -16.43
CA PRO A 304 -20.59 43.34 -16.73
C PRO A 304 -19.28 42.55 -16.89
N LEU A 305 -18.55 42.80 -17.98
CA LEU A 305 -17.18 42.30 -18.13
C LEU A 305 -16.18 43.34 -17.64
N PHE A 306 -15.08 42.87 -17.05
CA PHE A 306 -13.93 43.67 -16.65
C PHE A 306 -12.65 42.98 -17.14
N SER A 307 -11.81 43.71 -17.87
CA SER A 307 -10.47 43.24 -18.27
C SER A 307 -9.41 43.79 -17.33
N THR A 308 -8.46 42.94 -16.92
CA THR A 308 -7.24 43.37 -16.20
C THR A 308 -6.27 44.11 -17.12
N ILE A 309 -5.21 44.70 -16.53
CA ILE A 309 -4.09 45.28 -17.30
C ILE A 309 -3.31 44.20 -18.07
N THR A 310 -3.32 42.96 -17.57
CA THR A 310 -2.80 41.75 -18.21
C THR A 310 -3.70 41.19 -19.34
N GLY A 311 -4.85 41.81 -19.61
CA GLY A 311 -5.79 41.40 -20.68
C GLY A 311 -6.81 40.33 -20.28
N GLU A 312 -6.74 39.80 -19.06
CA GLU A 312 -7.59 38.71 -18.58
C GLU A 312 -9.03 39.20 -18.32
N VAL A 313 -10.02 38.50 -18.86
CA VAL A 313 -11.44 38.90 -18.81
C VAL A 313 -12.14 38.22 -17.62
N PHE A 314 -12.87 39.03 -16.84
CA PHE A 314 -13.69 38.56 -15.74
C PHE A 314 -15.16 38.98 -15.91
N GLY A 315 -16.08 38.03 -15.76
CA GLY A 315 -17.51 38.31 -15.63
C GLY A 315 -17.87 38.62 -14.17
N LEU A 316 -18.37 39.84 -13.90
CA LEU A 316 -18.61 40.30 -12.52
C LEU A 316 -20.03 39.94 -12.04
N LEU A 317 -20.13 38.98 -11.13
CA LEU A 317 -21.37 38.49 -10.53
C LEU A 317 -21.95 39.47 -9.50
N ASN A 318 -23.27 39.51 -9.38
CA ASN A 318 -24.02 40.33 -8.40
C ASN A 318 -23.98 39.74 -6.96
N CYS A 319 -22.86 39.19 -6.54
CA CYS A 319 -22.62 38.63 -5.21
C CYS A 319 -21.17 38.87 -4.76
N GLY A 320 -20.87 38.72 -3.47
CA GLY A 320 -19.50 38.88 -2.94
C GLY A 320 -19.40 38.69 -1.43
N PRO A 321 -18.20 38.84 -0.84
CA PRO A 321 -17.99 38.63 0.60
C PRO A 321 -18.92 39.48 1.48
N GLN A 322 -19.45 38.89 2.55
CA GLN A 322 -20.45 39.49 3.44
C GLN A 322 -19.91 40.72 4.19
N HIS A 323 -18.62 40.71 4.53
CA HIS A 323 -17.93 41.81 5.21
C HIS A 323 -17.61 42.98 4.26
N GLU A 324 -17.26 42.69 3.00
CA GLU A 324 -16.83 43.69 2.01
C GLU A 324 -17.99 44.16 1.13
N ARG A 325 -18.88 45.02 1.66
CA ARG A 325 -20.08 45.47 0.92
C ARG A 325 -19.81 46.11 -0.45
N LYS A 326 -18.60 46.64 -0.69
CA LYS A 326 -18.16 47.22 -1.98
C LYS A 326 -17.45 46.23 -2.90
N ALA A 327 -17.40 44.93 -2.58
CA ALA A 327 -16.79 43.91 -3.44
C ALA A 327 -17.84 43.11 -4.24
N VAL A 328 -17.43 42.54 -5.36
CA VAL A 328 -18.17 41.57 -6.18
C VAL A 328 -17.25 40.41 -6.61
N VAL A 329 -17.80 39.22 -6.84
CA VAL A 329 -17.03 38.08 -7.37
C VAL A 329 -16.88 38.22 -8.88
N GLY A 330 -15.65 38.17 -9.38
CA GLY A 330 -15.39 37.97 -10.82
C GLY A 330 -15.08 36.52 -11.12
N ILE A 331 -15.81 35.92 -12.06
CA ILE A 331 -15.46 34.61 -12.64
C ILE A 331 -14.49 34.81 -13.82
N PRO A 332 -13.40 34.05 -13.94
CA PRO A 332 -12.49 34.16 -15.08
C PRO A 332 -13.17 33.60 -16.34
N LEU A 333 -12.96 34.27 -17.47
CA LEU A 333 -13.49 33.90 -18.77
C LEU A 333 -12.39 34.04 -19.83
N SER A 334 -12.29 33.06 -20.73
CA SER A 334 -11.56 33.21 -22.00
C SER A 334 -12.58 33.24 -23.13
N ASP A 335 -12.40 34.09 -24.12
CA ASP A 335 -13.21 34.11 -25.35
C ASP A 335 -12.82 32.96 -26.30
N LYS A 336 -13.81 32.47 -27.05
CA LYS A 336 -13.61 31.55 -28.18
C LYS A 336 -13.92 32.30 -29.49
N PRO A 337 -13.28 31.93 -30.63
CA PRO A 337 -13.56 32.54 -31.95
C PRO A 337 -15.02 32.46 -32.41
N SER A 338 -15.86 31.61 -31.79
CA SER A 338 -17.31 31.53 -31.99
C SER A 338 -18.11 32.68 -31.36
N GLY A 339 -17.49 33.55 -30.56
CA GLY A 339 -18.18 34.55 -29.74
C GLY A 339 -18.77 34.01 -28.42
N GLU A 340 -18.50 32.75 -28.11
CA GLU A 340 -18.78 32.12 -26.82
C GLU A 340 -17.61 32.35 -25.85
N TYR A 341 -17.85 32.12 -24.55
CA TYR A 341 -16.82 32.12 -23.52
C TYR A 341 -16.67 30.72 -22.90
N LEU A 342 -15.43 30.36 -22.58
CA LEU A 342 -15.12 29.25 -21.68
C LEU A 342 -14.73 29.81 -20.30
N ARG A 343 -14.84 28.98 -19.26
CA ARG A 343 -14.20 29.27 -17.96
C ARG A 343 -12.93 28.42 -17.86
N PRO A 344 -11.72 29.01 -17.85
CA PRO A 344 -10.48 28.25 -18.00
C PRO A 344 -10.15 27.38 -16.79
N GLN A 345 -9.49 26.25 -17.02
CA GLN A 345 -9.03 25.34 -15.97
C GLN A 345 -7.92 25.98 -15.12
N GLY A 346 -7.82 25.57 -13.85
CA GLY A 346 -6.89 26.12 -12.86
C GLY A 346 -7.24 27.52 -12.34
N ARG A 347 -7.91 28.37 -13.13
CA ARG A 347 -8.21 29.76 -12.75
C ARG A 347 -9.36 29.87 -11.74
N SER A 348 -9.09 30.61 -10.66
CA SER A 348 -10.03 30.86 -9.57
C SER A 348 -10.85 32.14 -9.78
N SER A 349 -11.93 32.29 -9.01
CA SER A 349 -12.74 33.53 -8.97
C SER A 349 -12.24 34.44 -7.85
N TYR A 350 -12.23 35.76 -8.07
CA TYR A 350 -11.61 36.73 -7.15
C TYR A 350 -12.55 37.86 -6.71
N SER A 351 -12.15 38.58 -5.66
CA SER A 351 -12.85 39.76 -5.14
C SER A 351 -12.44 41.02 -5.92
N PHE A 352 -13.42 41.70 -6.52
CA PHE A 352 -13.22 42.95 -7.29
C PHE A 352 -14.06 44.09 -6.71
N SER A 353 -13.58 45.34 -6.77
CA SER A 353 -14.41 46.49 -6.39
C SER A 353 -15.64 46.60 -7.29
N ILE A 354 -16.80 46.90 -6.70
CA ILE A 354 -18.07 47.14 -7.39
C ILE A 354 -17.99 48.31 -8.38
N ASP A 355 -17.04 49.23 -8.20
CA ASP A 355 -16.69 50.28 -9.18
C ASP A 355 -16.20 49.73 -10.52
N LYS A 356 -15.63 48.52 -10.57
CA LYS A 356 -15.29 47.83 -11.84
C LYS A 356 -16.54 47.41 -12.62
N THR A 357 -17.71 47.36 -11.98
CA THR A 357 -18.99 47.02 -12.64
C THR A 357 -19.65 48.21 -13.38
N ARG A 358 -18.91 49.32 -13.64
CA ARG A 358 -19.42 50.49 -14.38
C ARG A 358 -19.81 50.18 -15.83
N ALA A 359 -19.24 49.13 -16.44
CA ALA A 359 -19.70 48.63 -17.73
C ALA A 359 -21.17 48.15 -17.65
N PRO A 360 -21.99 48.38 -18.70
CA PRO A 360 -23.33 47.80 -18.76
C PRO A 360 -23.25 46.27 -18.75
N ALA A 361 -24.25 45.61 -18.16
CA ALA A 361 -24.33 44.15 -18.21
C ALA A 361 -24.78 43.71 -19.61
N GLN A 362 -23.98 42.86 -20.26
CA GLN A 362 -24.24 42.35 -21.61
C GLN A 362 -24.48 40.83 -21.60
N PRO A 363 -25.22 40.25 -22.57
CA PRO A 363 -25.44 38.81 -22.63
C PRO A 363 -24.12 38.07 -22.95
N VAL A 364 -23.68 37.27 -22.00
CA VAL A 364 -22.52 36.37 -22.10
C VAL A 364 -23.04 34.94 -22.23
N TYR A 365 -22.45 34.17 -23.15
CA TYR A 365 -22.76 32.76 -23.37
C TYR A 365 -21.55 31.93 -22.92
N ILE A 366 -21.71 31.12 -21.87
CA ILE A 366 -20.59 30.43 -21.22
C ILE A 366 -20.78 28.91 -21.28
N GLN A 367 -19.77 28.18 -21.77
CA GLN A 367 -19.80 26.74 -21.99
C GLN A 367 -20.02 25.92 -20.69
N ILE A 368 -20.99 24.99 -20.68
CA ILE A 368 -21.19 24.03 -19.57
C ILE A 368 -20.26 22.83 -19.71
N GLY A 369 -19.93 22.45 -20.95
CA GLY A 369 -19.01 21.35 -21.24
C GLY A 369 -17.67 21.53 -20.53
N ARG A 370 -17.29 20.55 -19.73
CA ARG A 370 -15.94 20.39 -19.19
C ARG A 370 -15.11 19.67 -20.24
N GLU A 371 -14.15 20.36 -20.81
CA GLU A 371 -13.13 19.76 -21.66
C GLU A 371 -12.13 19.06 -20.74
N LYS A 372 -11.74 17.83 -21.08
CA LYS A 372 -10.48 17.28 -20.56
C LYS A 372 -9.37 17.97 -21.35
N LYS A 373 -8.22 18.25 -20.73
CA LYS A 373 -6.99 18.49 -21.51
C LYS A 373 -6.71 17.20 -22.29
N SER A 374 -7.08 17.20 -23.56
CA SER A 374 -6.82 16.10 -24.47
C SER A 374 -5.32 15.97 -24.68
N VAL A 375 -4.86 14.76 -24.96
CA VAL A 375 -3.48 14.51 -25.39
C VAL A 375 -3.38 14.88 -26.87
N SER A 376 -3.67 16.16 -27.18
CA SER A 376 -3.83 16.72 -28.52
C SER A 376 -3.14 18.09 -28.64
N GLU A 377 -2.02 18.23 -27.92
CA GLU A 377 -0.93 19.16 -28.25
C GLU A 377 0.42 18.50 -27.93
N VAL A 378 0.44 17.16 -27.99
CA VAL A 378 1.66 16.46 -28.41
C VAL A 378 1.84 16.83 -29.88
N SER A 379 3.08 17.10 -30.30
CA SER A 379 3.47 17.14 -31.71
C SER A 379 2.99 15.88 -32.45
N ALA A 380 2.91 15.91 -33.79
CA ALA A 380 2.38 14.79 -34.59
C ALA A 380 3.14 13.47 -34.31
N GLN A 381 2.61 12.67 -33.38
CA GLN A 381 3.25 11.43 -32.94
C GLN A 381 2.87 10.34 -33.93
N ASN A 382 3.88 9.88 -34.67
CA ASN A 382 3.70 8.83 -35.64
C ASN A 382 3.71 7.48 -34.89
N TYR A 383 3.04 6.50 -35.47
CA TYR A 383 3.02 5.13 -34.94
C TYR A 383 3.33 4.16 -36.06
N PHE A 384 4.05 3.10 -35.75
CA PHE A 384 4.05 1.90 -36.56
C PHE A 384 2.85 1.04 -36.13
N TYR A 385 1.99 0.68 -37.07
CA TYR A 385 0.99 -0.37 -36.92
C TYR A 385 1.51 -1.64 -37.58
N ILE A 386 1.48 -2.75 -36.86
CA ILE A 386 1.87 -4.05 -37.39
C ILE A 386 0.62 -4.71 -37.96
N ASP A 387 0.60 -4.89 -39.29
CA ASP A 387 -0.54 -5.48 -40.00
C ASP A 387 -0.59 -6.99 -39.71
N ASP A 388 -1.77 -7.49 -39.34
CA ASP A 388 -1.95 -8.76 -38.62
C ASP A 388 -1.64 -9.98 -39.52
N PRO A 389 -0.48 -10.65 -39.35
CA PRO A 389 0.07 -11.55 -40.37
C PRO A 389 -0.43 -12.98 -40.20
N ILE A 390 -1.75 -13.15 -39.98
CA ILE A 390 -2.41 -14.46 -39.80
C ILE A 390 -2.13 -15.38 -40.99
N GLU A 391 -2.08 -14.85 -42.22
CA GLU A 391 -1.75 -15.63 -43.42
C GLU A 391 -0.30 -16.13 -43.48
N THR A 392 0.60 -15.67 -42.58
CA THR A 392 2.00 -16.10 -42.52
C THR A 392 2.38 -16.83 -41.23
N GLY A 393 1.46 -16.99 -40.27
CA GLY A 393 1.71 -17.71 -39.01
C GLY A 393 2.79 -17.09 -38.11
N LEU A 394 2.91 -15.75 -38.08
CA LEU A 394 3.89 -15.02 -37.27
C LEU A 394 3.25 -14.32 -36.05
N GLU A 395 3.69 -14.61 -34.82
CA GLU A 395 3.34 -13.80 -33.64
C GLU A 395 4.43 -12.76 -33.34
N LEU A 396 4.04 -11.50 -33.12
CA LEU A 396 4.92 -10.47 -32.52
C LEU A 396 5.07 -10.70 -31.01
N ILE A 397 6.23 -11.22 -30.60
CA ILE A 397 6.49 -11.65 -29.22
C ILE A 397 7.34 -10.67 -28.40
N GLU A 398 8.18 -9.85 -29.04
CA GLU A 398 9.12 -8.94 -28.36
C GLU A 398 9.32 -7.64 -29.17
N VAL A 399 9.50 -6.53 -28.46
CA VAL A 399 9.79 -5.20 -29.03
C VAL A 399 10.78 -4.50 -28.10
N GLU A 400 11.82 -3.88 -28.66
CA GLU A 400 12.85 -3.15 -27.91
C GLU A 400 13.11 -1.75 -28.52
N PRO A 401 12.98 -0.65 -27.76
CA PRO A 401 12.63 -0.57 -26.33
C PRO A 401 11.17 -0.93 -26.03
N GLN A 402 10.97 -1.87 -25.10
CA GLN A 402 9.63 -2.37 -24.72
C GLN A 402 8.63 -1.26 -24.35
N SER A 403 9.12 -0.13 -23.83
CA SER A 403 8.32 1.05 -23.49
C SER A 403 7.55 1.68 -24.67
N ARG A 404 7.92 1.38 -25.92
CA ARG A 404 7.22 1.84 -27.13
C ARG A 404 6.06 0.93 -27.57
N TRP A 405 5.91 -0.28 -27.01
CA TRP A 405 4.94 -1.27 -27.50
C TRP A 405 3.58 -1.16 -26.81
N TRP A 406 2.53 -0.92 -27.59
CA TRP A 406 1.13 -1.01 -27.15
C TRP A 406 0.53 -2.34 -27.62
N LYS A 407 0.85 -3.43 -26.89
CA LYS A 407 0.47 -4.81 -27.27
C LYS A 407 -1.03 -4.94 -27.58
N ASP A 408 -1.91 -4.38 -26.75
CA ASP A 408 -3.38 -4.43 -26.91
C ASP A 408 -3.93 -3.69 -28.15
N ARG A 409 -3.06 -3.12 -29.00
CA ARG A 409 -3.43 -2.31 -30.18
C ARG A 409 -2.61 -2.60 -31.43
N SER A 410 -1.64 -3.52 -31.39
CA SER A 410 -0.66 -3.75 -32.46
C SER A 410 0.09 -2.48 -32.90
N LEU A 411 0.28 -1.52 -31.98
CA LEU A 411 0.96 -0.23 -32.24
C LEU A 411 2.32 -0.16 -31.54
N ILE A 412 3.27 0.50 -32.19
CA ILE A 412 4.60 0.83 -31.68
C ILE A 412 4.81 2.35 -31.88
N MET A 413 5.13 3.07 -30.79
CA MET A 413 5.25 4.53 -30.79
C MET A 413 6.58 5.02 -31.37
N THR A 414 6.59 6.09 -32.19
CA THR A 414 7.82 6.87 -32.44
C THR A 414 8.05 7.89 -31.32
N SER A 415 9.29 8.35 -31.17
CA SER A 415 9.62 9.51 -30.32
C SER A 415 9.43 10.81 -31.09
N ASN A 416 9.16 11.89 -30.35
CA ASN A 416 8.85 13.21 -30.88
C ASN A 416 9.85 14.29 -30.42
N ASP A 417 11.03 13.89 -29.95
CA ASP A 417 12.05 14.84 -29.50
C ASP A 417 12.61 15.63 -30.71
N PRO A 418 12.41 16.96 -30.80
CA PRO A 418 12.82 17.75 -31.95
C PRO A 418 14.30 18.18 -31.90
N ALA A 419 15.05 17.73 -30.87
CA ALA A 419 16.44 18.11 -30.67
C ALA A 419 17.46 17.20 -31.39
N ASP A 420 17.04 16.04 -31.92
CA ASP A 420 17.94 15.00 -32.40
C ASP A 420 17.66 14.63 -33.87
N ASP A 421 18.62 14.93 -34.77
CA ASP A 421 18.53 14.71 -36.23
C ASP A 421 18.82 13.23 -36.62
N THR A 422 18.53 12.31 -35.70
CA THR A 422 18.97 10.91 -35.72
C THR A 422 17.88 9.97 -36.23
N THR A 423 18.30 8.86 -36.83
CA THR A 423 17.39 7.78 -37.21
C THR A 423 16.94 7.02 -35.96
N GLN A 424 15.66 7.13 -35.61
CA GLN A 424 15.09 6.40 -34.49
C GLN A 424 14.93 4.92 -34.86
N GLN A 425 15.66 4.05 -34.17
CA GLN A 425 15.58 2.61 -34.33
C GLN A 425 14.66 1.99 -33.27
N THR A 426 13.85 1.00 -33.67
CA THR A 426 13.06 0.13 -32.78
C THR A 426 13.13 -1.30 -33.32
N TRP A 427 13.58 -2.24 -32.50
CA TRP A 427 13.71 -3.65 -32.88
C TRP A 427 12.44 -4.44 -32.49
N THR A 428 12.09 -5.44 -33.29
CA THR A 428 10.90 -6.28 -33.08
C THR A 428 11.22 -7.73 -33.44
N ARG A 429 10.61 -8.70 -32.74
CA ARG A 429 10.79 -10.14 -32.96
C ARG A 429 9.46 -10.81 -33.28
N PHE A 430 9.44 -11.53 -34.40
CA PHE A 430 8.34 -12.35 -34.85
C PHE A 430 8.73 -13.83 -34.80
N ARG A 431 7.81 -14.70 -34.37
CA ARG A 431 8.01 -16.15 -34.23
C ARG A 431 7.01 -16.94 -35.06
N THR A 432 7.48 -17.98 -35.75
CA THR A 432 6.64 -18.96 -36.46
C THR A 432 6.18 -20.08 -35.52
N GLU A 433 4.95 -20.57 -35.71
CA GLU A 433 4.45 -21.75 -34.99
C GLU A 433 5.19 -23.03 -35.43
N GLY A 434 6.01 -23.58 -34.53
CA GLY A 434 6.76 -24.81 -34.75
C GLY A 434 7.98 -24.96 -33.85
N GLU A 435 8.52 -26.18 -33.78
CA GLU A 435 9.80 -26.46 -33.14
C GLU A 435 10.93 -26.50 -34.18
N GLY A 436 11.99 -25.72 -33.98
CA GLY A 436 13.21 -25.75 -34.79
C GLY A 436 13.47 -24.56 -35.72
N SER A 437 12.50 -23.68 -36.00
CA SER A 437 12.71 -22.47 -36.81
C SER A 437 13.41 -21.35 -36.03
N SER A 438 14.19 -20.54 -36.74
CA SER A 438 14.70 -19.25 -36.23
C SER A 438 13.55 -18.24 -36.07
N ASP A 439 13.71 -17.26 -35.18
CA ASP A 439 12.83 -16.10 -35.13
C ASP A 439 13.21 -15.12 -36.26
N PHE A 440 12.26 -14.29 -36.68
CA PHE A 440 12.49 -13.18 -37.61
C PHE A 440 12.60 -11.87 -36.83
N LEU A 441 13.68 -11.11 -37.05
CA LEU A 441 13.85 -9.78 -36.47
C LEU A 441 13.54 -8.70 -37.51
N VAL A 442 12.72 -7.73 -37.15
CA VAL A 442 12.50 -6.52 -37.96
C VAL A 442 12.96 -5.29 -37.18
N LEU A 443 13.99 -4.63 -37.70
CA LEU A 443 14.35 -3.28 -37.29
C LEU A 443 13.47 -2.28 -38.04
N LEU A 444 12.71 -1.48 -37.29
CA LEU A 444 11.93 -0.35 -37.78
C LEU A 444 12.74 0.94 -37.58
N GLU A 445 12.95 1.67 -38.67
CA GLU A 445 13.63 2.97 -38.66
C GLU A 445 12.65 4.09 -38.97
N PHE A 446 12.71 5.18 -38.21
CA PHE A 446 11.94 6.42 -38.42
C PHE A 446 12.86 7.63 -38.40
N GLN A 447 12.73 8.52 -39.37
CA GLN A 447 13.49 9.78 -39.47
C GLN A 447 12.54 10.93 -39.83
N SER A 448 12.74 12.10 -39.20
CA SER A 448 11.88 13.28 -39.33
C SER A 448 12.67 14.52 -39.74
N GLN A 449 12.80 14.77 -41.04
CA GLN A 449 13.47 15.96 -41.58
C GLN A 449 12.46 17.07 -41.88
N GLY A 450 12.30 17.99 -40.92
CA GLY A 450 11.37 19.11 -41.02
C GLY A 450 9.92 18.63 -41.15
N SER A 451 9.30 18.86 -42.31
CA SER A 451 7.93 18.40 -42.61
C SER A 451 7.88 17.07 -43.38
N GLN A 452 9.01 16.41 -43.63
CA GLN A 452 9.06 15.09 -44.25
C GLN A 452 9.48 14.02 -43.24
N VAL A 453 8.57 13.09 -42.98
CA VAL A 453 8.83 11.87 -42.21
C VAL A 453 9.06 10.70 -43.19
N GLN A 454 10.13 9.94 -42.96
CA GLN A 454 10.39 8.68 -43.67
C GLN A 454 10.48 7.54 -42.65
N ALA A 455 9.88 6.40 -43.00
CA ALA A 455 10.05 5.14 -42.29
C ALA A 455 10.68 4.07 -43.21
N ARG A 456 11.40 3.11 -42.63
CA ARG A 456 11.99 1.94 -43.32
C ARG A 456 11.93 0.72 -42.40
N CYS A 457 12.06 -0.47 -42.98
CA CYS A 457 12.22 -1.72 -42.24
C CYS A 457 13.40 -2.53 -42.78
N HIS A 458 14.12 -3.21 -41.89
CA HIS A 458 15.17 -4.18 -42.24
C HIS A 458 14.84 -5.52 -41.57
N LEU A 459 14.83 -6.59 -42.36
CA LEU A 459 14.41 -7.93 -41.94
C LEU A 459 15.61 -8.90 -41.90
N MET A 460 15.75 -9.62 -40.79
CA MET A 460 16.82 -10.58 -40.49
C MET A 460 16.22 -11.86 -39.86
N THR A 461 16.99 -12.93 -39.78
CA THR A 461 16.72 -14.07 -38.86
C THR A 461 17.57 -13.95 -37.60
N ALA A 462 17.17 -14.63 -36.53
CA ALA A 462 17.99 -14.87 -35.34
C ALA A 462 17.59 -16.17 -34.62
N SER A 463 18.54 -16.78 -33.90
CA SER A 463 18.21 -17.86 -32.97
C SER A 463 17.22 -17.39 -31.90
N ARG A 464 16.34 -18.32 -31.47
CA ARG A 464 15.42 -18.10 -30.34
C ARG A 464 16.14 -17.84 -29.01
N SER A 465 17.44 -18.17 -28.93
CA SER A 465 18.31 -17.89 -27.77
C SER A 465 19.03 -16.53 -27.82
N THR A 466 19.03 -15.85 -28.97
CA THR A 466 19.70 -14.55 -29.14
C THR A 466 18.87 -13.46 -28.46
N SER A 467 19.47 -12.65 -27.59
CA SER A 467 18.81 -11.54 -26.90
C SER A 467 18.52 -10.36 -27.85
N LEU A 468 17.27 -9.86 -27.89
CA LEU A 468 16.92 -8.70 -28.73
C LEU A 468 17.55 -7.42 -28.19
N VAL A 469 17.69 -7.31 -26.87
CA VAL A 469 18.34 -6.19 -26.19
C VAL A 469 19.83 -6.12 -26.57
N ASP A 470 20.51 -7.26 -26.62
CA ASP A 470 21.93 -7.30 -26.99
C ASP A 470 22.19 -6.94 -28.46
N VAL A 471 21.28 -7.33 -29.36
CA VAL A 471 21.27 -6.91 -30.77
C VAL A 471 20.98 -5.40 -30.87
N ALA A 472 19.98 -4.90 -30.16
CA ALA A 472 19.61 -3.48 -30.19
C ALA A 472 20.72 -2.57 -29.65
N GLN A 473 21.38 -2.94 -28.54
CA GLN A 473 22.49 -2.19 -27.96
C GLN A 473 23.75 -2.19 -28.82
N ARG A 474 23.99 -3.23 -29.63
CA ARG A 474 25.18 -3.38 -30.48
C ARG A 474 24.93 -3.10 -31.96
N ALA A 475 23.71 -2.67 -32.33
CA ALA A 475 23.29 -2.43 -33.71
C ALA A 475 24.22 -1.49 -34.50
N SER A 476 24.79 -0.47 -33.84
CA SER A 476 25.76 0.47 -34.44
C SER A 476 27.10 -0.16 -34.82
N CYS A 477 27.40 -1.35 -34.30
CA CYS A 477 28.66 -2.08 -34.52
C CYS A 477 28.48 -3.28 -35.48
N ILE A 478 27.25 -3.60 -35.87
CA ILE A 478 26.94 -4.55 -36.94
C ILE A 478 27.33 -3.93 -38.29
N ARG A 479 27.85 -4.74 -39.22
CA ARG A 479 28.29 -4.25 -40.55
C ARG A 479 27.15 -3.64 -41.35
N GLN A 480 27.40 -2.54 -42.05
CA GLN A 480 26.35 -1.76 -42.73
C GLN A 480 25.65 -2.54 -43.86
N ASP A 481 26.34 -3.51 -44.48
CA ASP A 481 25.79 -4.38 -45.52
C ASP A 481 24.89 -5.51 -44.98
N ALA A 482 24.77 -5.68 -43.67
CA ALA A 482 23.73 -6.51 -43.03
C ALA A 482 22.34 -5.85 -43.16
N PHE A 483 22.28 -4.52 -43.20
CA PHE A 483 21.03 -3.77 -43.30
C PHE A 483 20.56 -3.63 -44.77
N GLY A 484 19.39 -3.00 -44.96
CA GLY A 484 18.76 -2.80 -46.27
C GLY A 484 18.10 -4.03 -46.88
N LYS A 485 17.97 -5.14 -46.15
CA LYS A 485 17.25 -6.34 -46.60
C LYS A 485 15.77 -6.21 -46.26
N SER A 486 14.90 -6.35 -47.25
CA SER A 486 13.45 -6.45 -47.05
C SER A 486 12.94 -7.88 -47.02
N GLY A 487 13.81 -8.89 -47.06
CA GLY A 487 13.44 -10.30 -47.16
C GLY A 487 14.40 -11.20 -46.39
N ALA A 488 13.87 -12.22 -45.71
CA ALA A 488 14.64 -13.25 -44.99
C ALA A 488 13.95 -14.62 -45.09
N SER A 489 14.69 -15.70 -44.84
CA SER A 489 14.14 -17.05 -44.76
C SER A 489 14.86 -17.90 -43.71
N ASP A 490 14.08 -18.64 -42.91
CA ASP A 490 14.54 -19.60 -41.89
C ASP A 490 14.76 -21.02 -42.45
N SER A 491 14.82 -21.16 -43.79
CA SER A 491 14.76 -22.38 -44.61
C SER A 491 13.40 -23.07 -44.75
N THR A 492 12.40 -22.74 -43.92
CA THR A 492 11.02 -23.30 -43.99
C THR A 492 10.00 -22.26 -44.44
N HIS A 493 10.13 -21.03 -43.98
CA HIS A 493 9.35 -19.85 -44.33
C HIS A 493 10.25 -18.86 -45.07
N SER A 494 9.69 -18.12 -46.02
CA SER A 494 10.33 -16.96 -46.63
C SER A 494 9.41 -15.77 -46.43
N ILE A 495 9.91 -14.72 -45.78
CA ILE A 495 9.13 -13.56 -45.37
C ILE A 495 9.70 -12.32 -46.05
N GLN A 496 8.81 -11.46 -46.53
CA GLN A 496 9.13 -10.12 -47.02
C GLN A 496 8.46 -9.07 -46.12
N ALA A 497 9.23 -8.07 -45.71
CA ALA A 497 8.77 -6.92 -44.94
C ALA A 497 8.64 -5.68 -45.83
N SER A 498 7.63 -4.85 -45.54
CA SER A 498 7.44 -3.54 -46.18
C SER A 498 6.77 -2.54 -45.23
N VAL A 499 6.92 -1.24 -45.52
CA VAL A 499 6.27 -0.17 -44.76
C VAL A 499 5.55 0.77 -45.71
N GLU A 500 4.25 0.94 -45.51
CA GLU A 500 3.39 1.91 -46.19
C GLU A 500 2.98 3.03 -45.22
N ARG A 501 2.47 4.17 -45.72
CA ARG A 501 1.97 5.27 -44.88
C ARG A 501 0.47 5.50 -45.10
N ASP A 502 -0.32 5.35 -44.05
CA ASP A 502 -1.72 5.79 -44.03
C ASP A 502 -1.75 7.32 -43.85
N SER A 503 -2.36 8.01 -44.82
CA SER A 503 -2.46 9.47 -44.85
C SER A 503 -3.73 10.03 -44.18
N VAL A 504 -4.63 9.16 -43.72
CA VAL A 504 -5.85 9.48 -42.98
C VAL A 504 -5.66 9.30 -41.48
N GLN A 505 -4.85 8.31 -41.07
CA GLN A 505 -4.54 8.02 -39.66
C GLN A 505 -3.14 8.49 -39.20
N GLU A 506 -2.30 8.97 -40.12
CA GLU A 506 -0.91 9.41 -39.87
C GLU A 506 0.00 8.31 -39.26
N ILE A 507 -0.24 7.05 -39.64
CA ILE A 507 0.52 5.87 -39.19
C ILE A 507 1.31 5.23 -40.33
N PHE A 508 2.34 4.45 -39.95
CA PHE A 508 3.12 3.61 -40.84
C PHE A 508 2.68 2.15 -40.69
N VAL A 509 2.12 1.57 -41.74
CA VAL A 509 1.65 0.17 -41.74
C VAL A 509 2.82 -0.73 -42.14
N VAL A 510 3.28 -1.55 -41.21
CA VAL A 510 4.31 -2.58 -41.43
C VAL A 510 3.62 -3.87 -41.85
N LYS A 511 3.89 -4.35 -43.06
CA LYS A 511 3.32 -5.59 -43.59
C LYS A 511 4.39 -6.66 -43.69
N LEU A 512 4.09 -7.86 -43.17
CA LEU A 512 4.87 -9.07 -43.35
C LEU A 512 4.09 -10.03 -44.24
N THR A 513 4.69 -10.46 -45.36
CA THR A 513 4.05 -11.31 -46.35
C THR A 513 4.93 -12.52 -46.67
N ALA A 514 4.35 -13.72 -46.70
CA ALA A 514 5.06 -14.92 -47.11
C ALA A 514 5.35 -14.91 -48.63
N THR A 515 6.56 -15.30 -49.03
CA THR A 515 6.99 -15.35 -50.44
C THR A 515 7.21 -16.79 -50.91
N ALA A 516 6.77 -17.11 -52.13
CA ALA A 516 6.92 -18.45 -52.70
C ALA A 516 8.36 -18.80 -53.12
N SER A 517 9.28 -17.82 -53.11
CA SER A 517 10.71 -18.01 -53.31
C SER A 517 11.50 -17.35 -52.16
N PRO A 518 12.60 -17.97 -51.69
CA PRO A 518 13.48 -17.36 -50.71
C PRO A 518 14.24 -16.16 -51.30
N PRO A 519 14.70 -15.22 -50.45
CA PRO A 519 15.56 -14.13 -50.88
C PRO A 519 16.93 -14.65 -51.31
N SER A 520 17.65 -13.88 -52.14
CA SER A 520 19.00 -14.21 -52.57
C SER A 520 20.06 -14.11 -51.46
N VAL A 521 19.74 -13.41 -50.36
CA VAL A 521 20.56 -13.29 -49.14
C VAL A 521 19.61 -13.19 -47.94
N THR A 522 19.73 -14.11 -46.98
CA THR A 522 19.27 -13.92 -45.59
C THR A 522 20.43 -13.38 -44.76
N ILE A 523 20.16 -12.55 -43.76
CA ILE A 523 21.12 -12.09 -42.76
C ILE A 523 20.70 -12.65 -41.40
N ASP A 524 21.63 -13.29 -40.69
CA ASP A 524 21.41 -13.83 -39.33
C ASP A 524 22.07 -12.91 -38.29
N ALA A 525 21.24 -12.21 -37.51
CA ALA A 525 21.71 -11.29 -36.48
C ALA A 525 22.47 -11.99 -35.33
N THR A 526 22.30 -13.31 -35.17
CA THR A 526 23.09 -14.12 -34.23
C THR A 526 24.54 -14.18 -34.68
N PHE A 527 24.76 -14.55 -35.95
CA PHE A 527 26.09 -14.66 -36.53
C PHE A 527 26.80 -13.30 -36.60
N GLU A 528 26.09 -12.22 -36.96
CA GLU A 528 26.66 -10.86 -36.91
C GLU A 528 27.12 -10.47 -35.49
N LEU A 529 26.36 -10.85 -34.46
CA LEU A 529 26.70 -10.55 -33.07
C LEU A 529 27.84 -11.45 -32.54
N GLU A 530 27.90 -12.72 -32.93
CA GLU A 530 29.03 -13.62 -32.62
C GLU A 530 30.35 -13.12 -33.24
N VAL A 531 30.32 -12.73 -34.52
CA VAL A 531 31.49 -12.15 -35.22
C VAL A 531 31.93 -10.83 -34.57
N LEU A 532 30.99 -10.00 -34.13
CA LEU A 532 31.30 -8.77 -33.38
C LEU A 532 31.95 -9.07 -32.02
N MET A 533 31.43 -10.05 -31.27
CA MET A 533 32.00 -10.42 -29.96
C MET A 533 33.43 -10.95 -30.10
N LEU A 534 33.69 -11.82 -31.09
CA LEU A 534 35.05 -12.30 -31.39
C LEU A 534 36.01 -11.17 -31.80
N LYS A 535 35.51 -10.13 -32.48
CA LYS A 535 36.32 -8.96 -32.85
C LYS A 535 36.66 -8.10 -31.61
N ILE A 536 35.72 -7.92 -30.69
CA ILE A 536 35.96 -7.20 -29.42
C ILE A 536 36.95 -7.97 -28.53
N GLU A 537 36.84 -9.30 -28.48
CA GLU A 537 37.78 -10.16 -27.75
C GLU A 537 39.19 -10.08 -28.35
N LEU A 538 39.32 -10.13 -29.68
CA LEU A 538 40.60 -9.94 -30.37
C LEU A 538 41.21 -8.54 -30.12
N GLU A 539 40.40 -7.48 -30.14
CA GLU A 539 40.85 -6.12 -29.83
C GLU A 539 41.31 -5.97 -28.37
N SER A 540 40.70 -6.70 -27.43
CA SER A 540 41.19 -6.79 -26.05
C SER A 540 42.54 -7.51 -25.99
N ILE A 541 42.66 -8.69 -26.60
CA ILE A 541 43.90 -9.48 -26.59
C ILE A 541 45.08 -8.72 -27.21
N MET A 542 44.84 -8.00 -28.32
CA MET A 542 45.87 -7.16 -28.94
C MET A 542 46.32 -6.02 -28.02
N LYS A 543 45.40 -5.43 -27.26
CA LYS A 543 45.73 -4.41 -26.28
C LYS A 543 46.50 -4.98 -25.10
N ASP A 544 46.10 -6.15 -24.58
CA ASP A 544 46.79 -6.84 -23.50
C ASP A 544 48.23 -7.25 -23.93
N GLU A 545 48.46 -7.59 -25.21
CA GLU A 545 49.80 -7.84 -25.78
C GLU A 545 50.68 -6.57 -25.82
N ASP A 546 50.11 -5.42 -26.19
CA ASP A 546 50.84 -4.15 -26.22
C ASP A 546 51.08 -3.58 -24.80
N ASP A 547 50.12 -3.73 -23.87
CA ASP A 547 50.32 -3.38 -22.45
C ASP A 547 51.42 -4.26 -21.81
N LEU A 548 51.47 -5.58 -22.14
CA LEU A 548 52.56 -6.48 -21.73
C LEU A 548 53.93 -6.13 -22.35
N ARG A 549 53.97 -5.60 -23.59
CA ARG A 549 55.22 -5.05 -24.17
C ARG A 549 55.73 -3.85 -23.39
N LEU A 550 54.84 -2.95 -22.99
CA LEU A 550 55.18 -1.75 -22.23
C LEU A 550 55.67 -2.09 -20.81
N GLU A 551 55.12 -3.13 -20.17
CA GLU A 551 55.69 -3.67 -18.94
C GLU A 551 57.09 -4.29 -19.16
N ALA A 552 57.29 -5.04 -20.25
CA ALA A 552 58.58 -5.68 -20.54
C ALA A 552 59.74 -4.69 -20.72
N GLU A 553 59.50 -3.53 -21.36
CA GLU A 553 60.50 -2.46 -21.50
C GLU A 553 60.81 -1.73 -20.17
N TYR A 554 59.97 -1.88 -19.14
CA TYR A 554 60.14 -1.20 -17.85
C TYR A 554 61.12 -1.91 -16.89
N PHE A 555 61.31 -3.24 -17.06
CA PHE A 555 62.07 -4.05 -16.10
C PHE A 555 63.57 -4.21 -16.38
N ASP A 556 64.10 -3.76 -17.53
CA ASP A 556 65.48 -4.04 -17.94
C ASP A 556 66.54 -3.07 -17.34
N LYS A 557 66.58 -2.99 -16.00
CA LYS A 557 67.66 -2.35 -15.22
C LYS A 557 68.00 -3.16 -13.95
N PRO A 558 69.29 -3.44 -13.67
CA PRO A 558 69.67 -4.35 -12.60
C PRO A 558 69.90 -3.67 -11.23
N GLU A 559 69.36 -4.28 -10.17
CA GLU A 559 69.81 -4.09 -8.78
C GLU A 559 69.96 -5.46 -8.09
N GLU A 560 71.18 -6.00 -8.06
CA GLU A 560 71.46 -7.35 -7.54
C GLU A 560 71.19 -7.51 -6.02
N GLU A 561 71.27 -6.41 -5.26
CA GLU A 561 71.07 -6.42 -3.80
C GLU A 561 69.63 -6.80 -3.41
N THR A 562 68.64 -6.38 -4.20
CA THR A 562 67.20 -6.61 -3.93
C THR A 562 66.81 -8.08 -4.06
N ILE A 563 67.41 -8.80 -5.02
CA ILE A 563 67.15 -10.23 -5.25
C ILE A 563 67.66 -11.07 -4.06
N SER A 564 68.86 -10.78 -3.56
CA SER A 564 69.44 -11.50 -2.42
C SER A 564 68.59 -11.34 -1.14
N SER A 565 68.08 -10.12 -0.90
CA SER A 565 67.15 -9.86 0.20
C SER A 565 65.84 -10.64 0.07
N PHE A 566 65.29 -10.73 -1.15
CA PHE A 566 64.03 -11.46 -1.42
C PHE A 566 64.19 -12.98 -1.25
N GLU A 567 65.26 -13.58 -1.76
CA GLU A 567 65.51 -15.02 -1.57
C GLU A 567 65.74 -15.39 -0.10
N SER A 568 66.46 -14.56 0.65
CA SER A 568 66.66 -14.75 2.09
C SER A 568 65.33 -14.69 2.86
N ALA A 569 64.49 -13.69 2.58
CA ALA A 569 63.17 -13.57 3.20
C ALA A 569 62.25 -14.76 2.85
N LYS A 570 62.27 -15.20 1.60
CA LYS A 570 61.48 -16.35 1.11
C LYS A 570 61.91 -17.68 1.74
N ALA A 571 63.22 -17.87 1.97
CA ALA A 571 63.73 -19.03 2.70
C ALA A 571 63.23 -19.05 4.16
N SER A 572 63.35 -17.93 4.89
CA SER A 572 62.84 -17.82 6.27
C SER A 572 61.32 -17.98 6.36
N LEU A 573 60.56 -17.51 5.37
CA LEU A 573 59.10 -17.71 5.33
C LEU A 573 58.76 -19.20 5.21
N SER A 574 59.42 -19.93 4.30
CA SER A 574 59.22 -21.37 4.11
C SER A 574 59.62 -22.19 5.35
N GLU A 575 60.63 -21.76 6.09
CA GLU A 575 61.06 -22.40 7.34
C GLU A 575 60.03 -22.20 8.46
N ILE A 576 59.42 -21.01 8.55
CA ILE A 576 58.30 -20.72 9.47
C ILE A 576 57.05 -21.53 9.09
N GLU A 577 56.73 -21.70 7.81
CA GLU A 577 55.59 -22.51 7.35
C GLU A 577 55.76 -24.00 7.66
N GLU A 578 56.97 -24.55 7.48
CA GLU A 578 57.31 -25.92 7.93
C GLU A 578 57.13 -26.08 9.45
N GLU A 579 57.57 -25.10 10.25
CA GLU A 579 57.44 -25.18 11.71
C GLU A 579 55.99 -25.01 12.18
N ILE A 580 55.18 -24.13 11.56
CA ILE A 580 53.73 -24.01 11.81
C ILE A 580 53.00 -25.33 11.46
N LYS A 581 53.41 -26.00 10.39
CA LYS A 581 52.87 -27.31 9.99
C LYS A 581 53.22 -28.40 11.02
N ARG A 582 54.47 -28.47 11.47
CA ARG A 582 54.91 -29.39 12.55
C ARG A 582 54.18 -29.12 13.87
N LEU A 583 54.01 -27.86 14.26
CA LEU A 583 53.29 -27.47 15.47
C LEU A 583 51.79 -27.82 15.39
N ASN A 584 51.16 -27.66 14.22
CA ASN A 584 49.78 -28.12 14.01
C ASN A 584 49.66 -29.66 14.02
N GLU A 585 50.63 -30.39 13.47
CA GLU A 585 50.68 -31.84 13.62
C GLU A 585 50.86 -32.27 15.09
N GLN A 586 51.75 -31.63 15.85
CA GLN A 586 51.88 -31.87 17.29
C GLN A 586 50.59 -31.55 18.03
N LYS A 587 49.92 -30.43 17.74
CA LYS A 587 48.61 -30.06 18.28
C LYS A 587 47.55 -31.14 17.99
N VAL A 588 47.49 -31.68 16.77
CA VAL A 588 46.56 -32.77 16.42
C VAL A 588 46.93 -34.08 17.14
N ARG A 589 48.21 -34.41 17.30
CA ARG A 589 48.68 -35.58 18.08
C ARG A 589 48.33 -35.43 19.57
N LEU A 590 48.55 -34.25 20.14
CA LEU A 590 48.21 -33.90 21.53
C LEU A 590 46.69 -33.91 21.76
N LEU A 591 45.88 -33.37 20.85
CA LEU A 591 44.41 -33.46 20.94
C LEU A 591 43.89 -34.89 20.83
N LYS A 592 44.53 -35.75 20.02
CA LYS A 592 44.22 -37.19 19.94
C LYS A 592 44.64 -37.93 21.23
N LEU A 593 45.74 -37.54 21.87
CA LEU A 593 46.14 -38.05 23.20
C LEU A 593 45.20 -37.56 24.30
N LEU A 594 44.83 -36.28 24.31
CA LEU A 594 43.93 -35.66 25.29
C LEU A 594 42.52 -36.26 25.23
N ASN A 595 42.00 -36.54 24.03
CA ASN A 595 40.72 -37.25 23.86
C ASN A 595 40.79 -38.73 24.29
N ARG A 596 41.94 -39.40 24.11
CA ARG A 596 42.15 -40.76 24.64
C ARG A 596 42.22 -40.75 26.17
N ALA A 597 42.95 -39.81 26.76
CA ALA A 597 43.03 -39.62 28.21
C ALA A 597 41.68 -39.23 28.84
N SER A 598 40.92 -38.33 28.21
CA SER A 598 39.59 -37.93 28.69
C SER A 598 38.59 -39.08 28.63
N ARG A 599 38.73 -40.01 27.66
CA ARG A 599 37.95 -41.26 27.63
C ARG A 599 38.40 -42.27 28.69
N SER A 600 39.69 -42.44 28.95
CA SER A 600 40.15 -43.35 30.01
C SER A 600 39.84 -42.84 31.41
N VAL A 601 39.99 -41.53 31.67
CA VAL A 601 39.61 -40.89 32.94
C VAL A 601 38.11 -41.06 33.21
N ARG A 602 37.22 -40.76 32.24
CA ARG A 602 35.78 -40.94 32.45
C ARG A 602 35.35 -42.40 32.66
N VAL A 603 36.02 -43.36 32.02
CA VAL A 603 35.78 -44.80 32.27
C VAL A 603 36.27 -45.21 33.66
N GLU A 604 37.40 -44.71 34.12
CA GLU A 604 37.95 -45.06 35.43
C GLU A 604 37.24 -44.32 36.57
N GLU A 605 36.76 -43.09 36.39
CA GLU A 605 35.82 -42.42 37.31
C GLU A 605 34.51 -43.21 37.44
N PHE A 606 34.00 -43.78 36.34
CA PHE A 606 32.80 -44.62 36.36
C PHE A 606 33.06 -45.92 37.13
N ARG A 607 34.19 -46.60 36.86
CA ARG A 607 34.62 -47.82 37.58
C ARG A 607 34.93 -47.56 39.05
N GLN A 608 35.55 -46.44 39.40
CA GLN A 608 35.77 -46.07 40.80
C GLN A 608 34.45 -45.77 41.52
N ARG A 609 33.49 -45.10 40.87
CA ARG A 609 32.14 -44.92 41.43
C ARG A 609 31.40 -46.24 41.59
N GLU A 610 31.47 -47.13 40.61
CA GLU A 610 30.88 -48.48 40.68
C GLU A 610 31.54 -49.35 41.76
N ALA A 611 32.87 -49.30 41.88
CA ALA A 611 33.63 -49.98 42.93
C ALA A 611 33.30 -49.42 44.32
N ILE A 612 33.26 -48.10 44.50
CA ILE A 612 32.87 -47.45 45.76
C ILE A 612 31.42 -47.79 46.12
N LEU A 613 30.51 -47.86 45.15
CA LEU A 613 29.12 -48.30 45.38
C LEU A 613 29.05 -49.79 45.72
N SER A 614 29.82 -50.65 45.06
CA SER A 614 29.90 -52.09 45.31
C SER A 614 30.52 -52.38 46.69
N GLU A 615 31.58 -51.67 47.07
CA GLU A 615 32.26 -51.79 48.35
C GLU A 615 31.43 -51.17 49.48
N ARG A 616 30.74 -50.04 49.24
CA ARG A 616 29.68 -49.57 50.16
C ARG A 616 28.57 -50.59 50.29
N ARG A 617 28.12 -51.25 49.22
CA ARG A 617 27.07 -52.30 49.27
C ARG A 617 27.54 -53.54 50.03
N LYS A 618 28.80 -53.95 49.88
CA LYS A 618 29.45 -55.02 50.66
C LYS A 618 29.68 -54.62 52.12
N SER A 619 30.05 -53.37 52.40
CA SER A 619 30.21 -52.84 53.75
C SER A 619 28.86 -52.68 54.47
N PHE A 620 27.82 -52.22 53.77
CA PHE A 620 26.47 -52.18 54.30
C PHE A 620 25.92 -53.59 54.50
N ALA A 621 26.12 -54.51 53.56
CA ALA A 621 25.79 -55.92 53.73
C ALA A 621 26.53 -56.53 54.91
N GLY A 622 27.86 -56.40 55.03
CA GLY A 622 28.64 -56.90 56.15
C GLY A 622 28.36 -56.22 57.50
N ARG A 623 27.79 -55.00 57.51
CA ARG A 623 27.28 -54.33 58.73
C ARG A 623 25.81 -54.65 59.02
N LEU A 624 25.05 -55.11 58.03
CA LEU A 624 23.70 -55.66 58.19
C LEU A 624 23.80 -57.09 58.70
N ASP A 625 24.53 -57.94 57.97
CA ASP A 625 24.90 -59.31 58.30
C ASP A 625 25.69 -59.37 59.60
N GLY A 626 26.67 -58.48 59.83
CA GLY A 626 27.35 -58.36 61.13
C GLY A 626 26.44 -57.89 62.27
N ARG A 627 25.36 -57.14 62.00
CA ARG A 627 24.32 -56.81 62.99
C ARG A 627 23.32 -57.95 63.18
N GLN A 628 22.99 -58.69 62.13
CA GLN A 628 22.14 -59.89 62.17
C GLN A 628 22.87 -61.01 62.93
N GLN A 629 24.18 -61.19 62.71
CA GLN A 629 25.02 -62.11 63.46
C GLN A 629 25.25 -61.63 64.90
N ALA A 630 25.31 -60.32 65.18
CA ALA A 630 25.29 -59.81 66.55
C ALA A 630 23.93 -60.03 67.25
N VAL A 631 22.81 -59.96 66.51
CA VAL A 631 21.45 -60.28 67.00
C VAL A 631 21.28 -61.79 67.22
N LEU A 632 21.85 -62.63 66.35
CA LEU A 632 21.84 -64.09 66.47
C LEU A 632 22.76 -64.58 67.60
N ASN A 633 23.94 -63.98 67.78
CA ASN A 633 24.88 -64.36 68.82
C ASN A 633 24.52 -63.78 70.21
N ASN A 634 23.81 -62.64 70.28
CA ASN A 634 23.39 -62.01 71.55
C ASN A 634 21.89 -62.17 71.88
N GLY A 635 21.15 -63.02 71.16
CA GLY A 635 20.01 -63.75 71.73
C GLY A 635 18.65 -63.05 71.85
N TYR A 636 18.37 -61.94 71.15
CA TYR A 636 17.02 -61.35 71.02
C TYR A 636 16.93 -60.60 69.67
N GLY A 637 15.89 -60.71 68.82
CA GLY A 637 14.60 -61.43 68.85
C GLY A 637 13.62 -60.75 67.86
N LEU A 638 12.64 -61.48 67.26
CA LEU A 638 11.81 -61.08 66.08
C LEU A 638 12.58 -61.26 64.74
N LEU A 639 12.37 -62.25 63.86
CA LEU A 639 11.24 -63.16 63.52
C LEU A 639 10.19 -62.53 62.56
N LEU A 640 9.75 -63.32 61.55
CA LEU A 640 8.78 -63.02 60.46
C LEU A 640 9.36 -62.22 59.26
N HIS A 641 9.44 -62.69 58.00
CA HIS A 641 8.89 -63.90 57.33
C HIS A 641 7.32 -63.84 57.23
N GLN A 642 6.63 -63.99 56.08
CA GLN A 642 6.93 -64.56 54.76
C GLN A 642 6.17 -63.90 53.58
N THR A 643 6.63 -64.25 52.37
CA THR A 643 5.92 -64.45 51.09
C THR A 643 4.51 -65.09 51.16
N PRO A 644 3.77 -65.25 50.03
CA PRO A 644 3.70 -64.49 48.76
C PRO A 644 2.23 -64.19 48.33
N GLY A 645 1.98 -63.66 47.12
CA GLY A 645 0.59 -63.63 46.59
C GLY A 645 0.33 -62.87 45.29
N ARG A 646 0.65 -63.51 44.17
CA ARG A 646 0.04 -63.47 42.82
C ARG A 646 -1.13 -62.52 42.44
N ASP A 647 -1.09 -62.21 41.13
CA ASP A 647 -2.23 -62.07 40.18
C ASP A 647 -3.07 -60.77 40.11
N THR A 648 -2.69 -59.95 39.11
CA THR A 648 -3.56 -59.35 38.08
C THR A 648 -4.47 -58.13 38.34
N VAL A 649 -4.39 -57.19 37.37
CA VAL A 649 -5.47 -56.33 36.83
C VAL A 649 -5.87 -55.04 37.59
N ALA A 650 -5.37 -53.94 37.01
CA ALA A 650 -6.07 -52.68 36.68
C ALA A 650 -6.51 -51.66 37.76
N VAL A 651 -5.93 -50.46 37.58
CA VAL A 651 -6.62 -49.14 37.46
C VAL A 651 -6.97 -48.34 38.74
N ASN A 652 -6.47 -47.10 38.74
CA ASN A 652 -6.92 -45.89 39.45
C ASN A 652 -6.87 -45.78 40.99
N SER A 653 -5.88 -45.01 41.48
CA SER A 653 -6.03 -43.56 41.74
C SER A 653 -5.60 -43.01 43.13
N SER A 654 -5.17 -41.74 43.09
CA SER A 654 -5.20 -40.72 44.15
C SER A 654 -4.14 -40.70 45.29
N ALA A 655 -3.56 -39.49 45.42
CA ALA A 655 -3.20 -38.75 46.64
C ALA A 655 -2.25 -39.34 47.72
N ASN A 656 -1.05 -38.75 47.80
CA ASN A 656 -0.63 -37.78 48.85
C ASN A 656 -1.38 -37.80 50.21
N PRO A 657 -0.69 -37.59 51.36
CA PRO A 657 -0.15 -36.24 51.63
C PRO A 657 1.09 -36.10 52.58
N SER A 658 1.64 -34.86 52.65
CA SER A 658 2.21 -34.08 53.81
C SER A 658 2.93 -34.78 55.01
N VAL A 659 3.76 -34.15 55.86
CA VAL A 659 3.90 -32.76 56.38
C VAL A 659 5.40 -32.54 56.76
N VAL A 660 6.01 -31.35 56.88
CA VAL A 660 6.14 -30.43 58.05
C VAL A 660 7.10 -29.30 57.57
N GLN A 661 6.68 -28.03 57.39
CA GLN A 661 6.88 -26.86 58.29
C GLN A 661 8.33 -26.59 58.75
N SER A 662 8.88 -25.36 58.82
CA SER A 662 8.45 -23.97 58.48
C SER A 662 9.74 -23.11 58.32
N SER A 663 9.87 -21.77 58.34
CA SER A 663 9.06 -20.52 58.49
C SER A 663 9.99 -19.34 58.10
N SER A 664 9.60 -18.06 57.86
CA SER A 664 8.34 -17.37 57.50
C SER A 664 8.68 -15.90 57.08
N ILE A 665 7.77 -14.93 57.25
CA ILE A 665 7.89 -13.47 56.97
C ILE A 665 7.92 -13.08 55.46
N GLY A 666 7.03 -12.22 54.94
CA GLY A 666 5.80 -11.67 55.54
C GLY A 666 5.16 -10.47 54.83
N HIS A 667 4.13 -10.72 53.99
CA HIS A 667 3.09 -9.77 53.49
C HIS A 667 3.54 -8.67 52.50
N SER A 668 2.74 -8.16 51.55
CA SER A 668 1.42 -8.55 50.95
C SER A 668 1.12 -7.61 49.74
N GLY A 669 0.26 -7.90 48.75
CA GLY A 669 -0.55 -9.10 48.44
C GLY A 669 -1.93 -8.74 47.83
N TRP A 670 -2.41 -9.54 46.85
CA TRP A 670 -3.77 -9.52 46.21
C TRP A 670 -4.08 -8.35 45.23
N VAL A 671 -4.88 -8.49 44.15
CA VAL A 671 -5.61 -9.64 43.55
C VAL A 671 -5.79 -9.50 42.01
N HIS A 672 -6.11 -10.62 41.33
CA HIS A 672 -6.47 -10.87 39.89
C HIS A 672 -6.79 -9.71 38.91
N GLY A 673 -6.57 -9.84 37.59
CA GLY A 673 -6.01 -10.97 36.81
C GLY A 673 -6.75 -11.19 35.46
N TYR A 674 -6.12 -11.88 34.51
CA TYR A 674 -6.70 -12.67 33.40
C TYR A 674 -5.59 -13.47 32.69
N ASP A 675 -5.90 -14.67 32.20
CA ASP A 675 -4.91 -15.67 31.80
C ASP A 675 -4.45 -15.56 30.33
N GLU A 676 -3.17 -15.83 30.07
CA GLU A 676 -2.63 -16.19 28.76
C GLU A 676 -2.11 -17.64 28.81
N PRO A 677 -2.34 -18.47 27.77
CA PRO A 677 -1.70 -19.77 27.67
C PRO A 677 -0.22 -19.59 27.30
N MET A 678 0.68 -19.99 28.20
CA MET A 678 2.07 -20.26 27.83
C MET A 678 2.12 -21.49 26.92
N LEU A 679 2.97 -21.45 25.90
CA LEU A 679 3.34 -22.64 25.14
C LEU A 679 3.99 -23.66 26.09
N SER A 680 3.79 -24.94 25.80
CA SER A 680 4.36 -26.04 26.57
C SER A 680 5.84 -26.28 26.19
N ASP A 681 6.65 -26.72 27.16
CA ASP A 681 8.05 -27.07 26.91
C ASP A 681 8.17 -28.16 25.81
N THR A 682 7.17 -29.04 25.69
CA THR A 682 7.08 -30.06 24.63
C THR A 682 7.01 -29.49 23.22
N GLU A 683 6.41 -28.31 22.99
CA GLU A 683 6.38 -27.68 21.66
C GLU A 683 7.74 -27.09 21.25
N VAL A 684 8.64 -26.86 22.23
CA VAL A 684 10.04 -26.47 21.98
C VAL A 684 10.89 -27.71 21.75
N GLU A 685 10.72 -28.75 22.57
CA GLU A 685 11.42 -30.03 22.37
C GLU A 685 11.06 -30.71 21.03
N GLU A 686 9.80 -30.64 20.58
CA GLU A 686 9.40 -31.12 19.24
C GLU A 686 10.08 -30.33 18.11
N ALA A 687 10.23 -29.01 18.25
CA ALA A 687 10.91 -28.18 17.24
C ALA A 687 12.43 -28.43 17.20
N GLU A 688 13.07 -28.69 18.35
CA GLU A 688 14.48 -29.08 18.42
C GLU A 688 14.70 -30.53 17.94
N ALA A 689 13.70 -31.42 18.08
CA ALA A 689 13.72 -32.77 17.52
C ALA A 689 13.54 -32.77 15.98
N GLU A 690 12.60 -31.97 15.43
CA GLU A 690 12.43 -31.78 13.97
C GLU A 690 13.74 -31.26 13.34
N LEU A 691 14.49 -30.42 14.06
CA LEU A 691 15.83 -29.94 13.67
C LEU A 691 16.93 -31.02 13.70
N ALA A 692 16.78 -32.09 14.48
CA ALA A 692 17.82 -33.11 14.71
C ALA A 692 17.77 -34.28 13.71
N GLU A 693 16.59 -34.68 13.23
CA GLU A 693 16.43 -35.81 12.29
C GLU A 693 16.80 -35.47 10.84
N LEU A 694 16.97 -34.20 10.48
CA LEU A 694 17.02 -33.74 9.09
C LEU A 694 18.38 -33.85 8.37
N VAL A 695 19.37 -34.55 8.94
CA VAL A 695 20.74 -34.70 8.40
C VAL A 695 20.89 -35.97 7.56
N ASP A 696 20.43 -35.94 6.30
CA ASP A 696 20.92 -36.85 5.25
C ASP A 696 20.56 -36.33 3.83
N SER A 697 21.40 -35.43 3.28
CA SER A 697 21.40 -34.95 1.87
C SER A 697 22.48 -33.87 1.62
N GLU A 698 23.62 -33.96 2.31
CA GLU A 698 24.42 -32.76 2.62
C GLU A 698 25.20 -32.10 1.45
N VAL A 699 25.47 -32.80 0.34
CA VAL A 699 26.47 -32.33 -0.64
C VAL A 699 26.06 -31.08 -1.42
N GLU A 700 24.80 -30.96 -1.83
CA GLU A 700 24.36 -29.78 -2.62
C GLU A 700 23.89 -28.63 -1.73
N LEU A 701 23.23 -28.94 -0.61
CA LEU A 701 22.85 -27.95 0.40
C LEU A 701 24.07 -27.28 1.03
N ALA A 702 25.15 -28.02 1.30
CA ALA A 702 26.40 -27.41 1.77
C ALA A 702 26.98 -26.41 0.75
N LYS A 703 26.95 -26.72 -0.56
CA LYS A 703 27.43 -25.78 -1.60
C LYS A 703 26.63 -24.48 -1.61
N VAL A 704 25.30 -24.56 -1.50
CA VAL A 704 24.42 -23.37 -1.44
C VAL A 704 24.71 -22.54 -0.20
N ILE A 705 24.81 -23.16 0.98
CA ILE A 705 25.12 -22.46 2.25
C ILE A 705 26.53 -21.83 2.19
N ASP A 706 27.54 -22.57 1.74
CA ASP A 706 28.92 -22.10 1.63
C ASP A 706 29.08 -21.05 0.50
N GLU A 707 28.16 -20.96 -0.46
CA GLU A 707 28.07 -19.85 -1.43
C GLU A 707 27.38 -18.62 -0.84
N MET A 708 26.25 -18.77 -0.14
CA MET A 708 25.60 -17.68 0.59
C MET A 708 26.56 -17.03 1.60
N PHE A 709 27.31 -17.84 2.35
CA PHE A 709 28.32 -17.37 3.31
C PHE A 709 29.57 -16.75 2.65
N ARG A 710 29.88 -17.07 1.39
CA ARG A 710 30.91 -16.36 0.60
C ARG A 710 30.42 -15.01 0.08
N ARG A 711 29.12 -14.87 -0.20
CA ARG A 711 28.49 -13.61 -0.66
C ARG A 711 28.22 -12.64 0.49
N ASP A 712 27.88 -13.14 1.69
CA ASP A 712 27.67 -12.31 2.89
C ASP A 712 28.45 -12.86 4.11
N HIS A 713 29.61 -12.25 4.38
CA HIS A 713 30.48 -12.58 5.49
C HIS A 713 29.86 -12.28 6.88
N PHE A 714 28.88 -11.36 6.96
CA PHE A 714 28.20 -11.07 8.22
C PHE A 714 27.16 -12.15 8.55
N LEU A 715 26.37 -12.59 7.57
CA LEU A 715 25.49 -13.74 7.74
C LEU A 715 26.29 -15.02 8.05
N SER A 716 27.45 -15.20 7.42
CA SER A 716 28.39 -16.27 7.80
C SER A 716 28.78 -16.19 9.28
N GLN A 717 29.19 -15.01 9.76
CA GLN A 717 29.56 -14.85 11.18
C GLN A 717 28.39 -15.11 12.15
N LEU A 718 27.17 -14.69 11.81
CA LEU A 718 26.00 -14.73 12.70
C LEU A 718 25.23 -16.07 12.69
N PHE A 719 25.45 -16.92 11.67
CA PHE A 719 24.77 -18.22 11.52
C PHE A 719 25.72 -19.42 11.30
N SER A 720 27.04 -19.25 11.38
CA SER A 720 28.02 -20.34 11.22
C SER A 720 27.80 -21.52 12.18
N ASP A 721 27.34 -21.25 13.40
CA ASP A 721 26.95 -22.20 14.43
C ASP A 721 25.51 -22.73 14.27
N LYS A 722 24.67 -22.04 13.48
CA LYS A 722 23.23 -22.28 13.33
C LYS A 722 22.86 -23.00 12.02
N ARG A 723 23.75 -23.85 11.49
CA ARG A 723 23.53 -24.59 10.22
C ARG A 723 22.18 -25.30 10.16
N GLY A 724 21.73 -25.94 11.26
CA GLY A 724 20.41 -26.58 11.34
C GLY A 724 19.24 -25.64 11.05
N PHE A 725 19.29 -24.39 11.54
CA PHE A 725 18.26 -23.38 11.25
C PHE A 725 18.21 -23.04 9.75
N ILE A 726 19.35 -22.93 9.08
CA ILE A 726 19.39 -22.68 7.62
C ILE A 726 18.87 -23.90 6.85
N ILE A 727 19.23 -25.11 7.26
CA ILE A 727 18.71 -26.37 6.68
C ILE A 727 17.19 -26.44 6.80
N TYR A 728 16.62 -26.02 7.94
CA TYR A 728 15.18 -25.91 8.14
C TYR A 728 14.53 -24.91 7.18
N LEU A 729 15.05 -23.68 7.12
CA LEU A 729 14.55 -22.65 6.20
C LEU A 729 14.63 -23.12 4.73
N TYR A 730 15.68 -23.84 4.36
CA TYR A 730 15.85 -24.40 3.02
C TYR A 730 14.80 -25.46 2.70
N LYS A 731 14.54 -26.41 3.63
CA LYS A 731 13.53 -27.46 3.43
C LYS A 731 12.11 -26.86 3.39
N LYS A 732 11.73 -25.99 4.32
CA LYS A 732 10.42 -25.32 4.29
C LYS A 732 10.26 -24.35 3.10
N ALA A 733 11.36 -23.82 2.56
CA ALA A 733 11.33 -23.11 1.28
C ALA A 733 11.03 -24.09 0.13
N LEU A 734 11.76 -25.20 -0.01
CA LEU A 734 11.45 -26.22 -1.05
C LEU A 734 10.00 -26.74 -0.94
N ASP A 735 9.48 -26.95 0.27
CA ASP A 735 8.07 -27.33 0.49
C ASP A 735 7.06 -26.29 -0.07
N MET A 736 7.47 -25.02 -0.23
CA MET A 736 6.70 -23.95 -0.87
C MET A 736 6.96 -23.80 -2.38
N TYR A 737 7.99 -24.44 -2.92
CA TYR A 737 8.39 -24.38 -4.33
C TYR A 737 8.61 -25.80 -4.92
N PRO A 738 7.61 -26.71 -4.88
CA PRO A 738 7.81 -28.13 -5.22
C PRO A 738 8.25 -28.40 -6.66
N ASP A 739 8.03 -27.45 -7.59
CA ASP A 739 8.49 -27.54 -8.98
C ASP A 739 9.94 -27.03 -9.19
N SER A 740 10.70 -26.75 -8.11
CA SER A 740 12.02 -26.11 -8.16
C SER A 740 13.04 -26.79 -9.07
N ASP A 741 12.94 -28.11 -9.19
CA ASP A 741 13.94 -28.94 -9.84
C ASP A 741 13.73 -29.04 -11.36
N GLN A 742 12.56 -28.61 -11.87
CA GLN A 742 12.23 -28.57 -13.30
C GLN A 742 12.53 -27.21 -13.95
N HIS A 743 12.78 -26.17 -13.14
CA HIS A 743 12.82 -24.77 -13.55
C HIS A 743 13.96 -24.02 -12.83
N PRO A 744 15.14 -23.85 -13.47
CA PRO A 744 16.33 -23.25 -12.86
C PRO A 744 16.10 -21.88 -12.19
N GLU A 745 15.13 -21.10 -12.70
CA GLU A 745 14.70 -19.81 -12.15
C GLU A 745 14.20 -19.90 -10.70
N TYR A 746 13.62 -21.02 -10.28
CA TYR A 746 13.13 -21.20 -8.90
C TYR A 746 14.26 -21.42 -7.90
N LYS A 747 15.44 -21.90 -8.32
CA LYS A 747 16.61 -22.08 -7.44
C LYS A 747 17.05 -20.75 -6.82
N ASN A 748 17.00 -19.67 -7.58
CA ASN A 748 17.23 -18.30 -7.09
C ASN A 748 16.14 -17.87 -6.08
N ILE A 749 14.87 -18.15 -6.38
CA ILE A 749 13.72 -17.76 -5.54
C ILE A 749 13.74 -18.50 -4.19
N VAL A 750 14.16 -19.78 -4.16
CA VAL A 750 14.42 -20.53 -2.92
C VAL A 750 15.53 -19.85 -2.10
N THR A 751 16.67 -19.52 -2.73
CA THR A 751 17.79 -18.82 -2.06
C THR A 751 17.38 -17.45 -1.51
N ASP A 752 16.64 -16.64 -2.27
CA ASP A 752 16.11 -15.35 -1.82
C ASP A 752 15.13 -15.51 -0.65
N THR A 753 14.28 -16.53 -0.68
CA THR A 753 13.33 -16.84 0.39
C THR A 753 14.06 -17.13 1.70
N ILE A 754 15.19 -17.84 1.64
CA ILE A 754 16.02 -18.13 2.81
C ILE A 754 16.75 -16.85 3.29
N ASN A 755 17.34 -16.06 2.39
CA ASN A 755 18.00 -14.78 2.73
C ASN A 755 17.06 -13.82 3.49
N VAL A 756 15.83 -13.68 2.99
CA VAL A 756 14.76 -12.90 3.64
C VAL A 756 14.32 -13.54 4.96
N SER A 757 14.21 -14.87 5.02
CA SER A 757 13.73 -15.59 6.21
C SER A 757 14.79 -15.73 7.32
N MET A 758 16.08 -15.54 7.03
CA MET A 758 17.12 -15.37 8.06
C MET A 758 16.88 -14.10 8.89
N HIS A 759 16.33 -13.03 8.28
CA HIS A 759 16.00 -11.78 8.96
C HIS A 759 14.72 -11.89 9.81
N GLN A 760 14.74 -11.38 11.04
CA GLN A 760 13.53 -11.16 11.84
C GLN A 760 12.70 -10.05 11.18
N GLN A 761 11.53 -10.43 10.65
CA GLN A 761 10.61 -9.52 9.97
C GLN A 761 9.87 -8.64 10.97
N VAL A 762 9.89 -7.31 10.74
CA VAL A 762 9.22 -6.31 11.58
C VAL A 762 8.35 -5.41 10.70
N PHE A 763 7.03 -5.56 10.79
CA PHE A 763 6.08 -4.72 10.07
C PHE A 763 5.77 -3.44 10.88
N TYR A 764 6.18 -2.28 10.35
CA TYR A 764 5.97 -0.98 11.00
C TYR A 764 4.96 -0.13 10.21
N CYS A 765 3.72 -0.10 10.70
CA CYS A 765 2.57 0.33 9.91
C CYS A 765 2.02 1.71 10.31
N ALA A 766 1.87 2.61 9.33
CA ALA A 766 0.87 3.67 9.42
C ALA A 766 -0.54 3.04 9.45
N ILE A 767 -1.51 3.71 10.10
CA ILE A 767 -2.92 3.37 9.91
C ILE A 767 -3.41 4.14 8.68
N GLY A 768 -3.92 3.43 7.67
CA GLY A 768 -4.35 4.00 6.40
C GLY A 768 -5.71 4.73 6.48
N HIS A 769 -5.98 5.56 5.47
CA HIS A 769 -7.33 6.04 5.15
C HIS A 769 -8.03 5.07 4.19
N GLU A 770 -9.37 5.03 4.23
CA GLU A 770 -10.27 3.97 3.71
C GLU A 770 -9.70 3.13 2.55
N ASP A 771 -9.72 3.63 1.31
CA ASP A 771 -9.29 2.87 0.10
C ASP A 771 -7.87 2.28 0.16
N ARG A 772 -6.98 2.90 0.95
CA ARG A 772 -5.56 2.50 1.06
C ARG A 772 -5.31 1.52 2.20
N TRP A 773 -6.16 1.49 3.22
CA TRP A 773 -5.96 0.64 4.40
C TRP A 773 -6.16 -0.84 4.06
N ASP A 774 -7.14 -1.21 3.24
CA ASP A 774 -7.39 -2.62 2.89
C ASP A 774 -6.30 -3.21 1.98
N VAL A 775 -5.68 -2.39 1.12
CA VAL A 775 -4.50 -2.80 0.32
C VAL A 775 -3.31 -3.06 1.25
N GLN A 776 -3.11 -2.20 2.25
CA GLN A 776 -2.08 -2.37 3.28
C GLN A 776 -2.34 -3.58 4.19
N LYS A 777 -3.60 -3.84 4.58
CA LYS A 777 -4.00 -5.07 5.29
C LYS A 777 -3.62 -6.32 4.50
N LYS A 778 -3.99 -6.38 3.22
CA LYS A 778 -3.69 -7.52 2.34
C LYS A 778 -2.18 -7.73 2.19
N PHE A 779 -1.42 -6.66 1.95
CA PHE A 779 0.04 -6.70 1.84
C PHE A 779 0.71 -7.24 3.12
N VAL A 780 0.40 -6.68 4.30
CA VAL A 780 1.01 -7.10 5.57
C VAL A 780 0.58 -8.52 5.95
N LYS A 781 -0.68 -8.92 5.70
CA LYS A 781 -1.12 -10.31 5.88
C LYS A 781 -0.34 -11.28 4.99
N LEU A 782 -0.16 -10.95 3.71
CA LEU A 782 0.60 -11.79 2.77
C LEU A 782 2.05 -11.97 3.23
N LEU A 783 2.70 -10.87 3.62
CA LEU A 783 4.08 -10.92 4.10
C LEU A 783 4.22 -11.67 5.42
N ALA A 784 3.27 -11.51 6.35
CA ALA A 784 3.24 -12.30 7.57
C ALA A 784 3.06 -13.81 7.26
N LYS A 785 2.05 -14.17 6.45
CA LYS A 785 1.73 -15.57 6.11
C LYS A 785 2.95 -16.29 5.56
N LEU A 786 3.53 -15.78 4.47
CA LEU A 786 4.66 -16.41 3.78
C LEU A 786 5.89 -16.50 4.69
N THR A 787 6.17 -15.48 5.52
CA THR A 787 7.25 -15.57 6.52
C THR A 787 7.00 -16.70 7.53
N THR A 788 5.78 -16.80 8.07
CA THR A 788 5.41 -17.81 9.08
C THR A 788 5.29 -19.23 8.53
N GLN A 789 5.30 -19.42 7.20
CA GLN A 789 5.35 -20.74 6.58
C GLN A 789 6.79 -21.31 6.48
N VAL A 790 7.81 -20.44 6.46
CA VAL A 790 9.22 -20.86 6.30
C VAL A 790 9.95 -20.99 7.65
N ILE A 791 9.60 -20.17 8.64
CA ILE A 791 10.30 -20.17 9.95
C ILE A 791 9.75 -21.25 10.92
N PRO A 792 10.58 -21.78 11.85
CA PRO A 792 10.13 -22.77 12.83
C PRO A 792 9.05 -22.25 13.78
N ALA A 793 8.32 -23.19 14.38
CA ALA A 793 7.42 -22.94 15.51
C ALA A 793 8.11 -22.14 16.64
N GLY A 794 7.34 -21.33 17.36
CA GLY A 794 7.85 -20.41 18.39
C GLY A 794 8.61 -19.17 17.86
N LYS A 795 9.15 -19.20 16.62
CA LYS A 795 9.63 -18.00 15.92
C LYS A 795 8.48 -17.39 15.11
N GLY A 796 8.43 -16.05 15.04
CA GLY A 796 7.31 -15.33 14.42
C GLY A 796 7.73 -14.00 13.81
N VAL A 797 6.75 -13.15 13.52
CA VAL A 797 6.97 -11.78 13.01
C VAL A 797 6.60 -10.72 14.06
N ALA A 798 7.27 -9.58 14.06
CA ALA A 798 6.87 -8.46 14.91
C ALA A 798 5.93 -7.52 14.13
N LEU A 799 4.80 -7.14 14.72
CA LEU A 799 3.92 -6.09 14.19
C LEU A 799 3.94 -4.90 15.14
N ARG A 800 4.11 -3.70 14.59
CA ARG A 800 4.10 -2.42 15.31
C ARG A 800 3.35 -1.37 14.50
N PHE A 801 2.64 -0.49 15.17
CA PHE A 801 2.01 0.67 14.53
C PHE A 801 2.73 1.97 14.89
N ILE A 802 2.86 2.86 13.91
CA ILE A 802 3.43 4.21 14.12
C ILE A 802 2.53 4.97 15.10
N ASN A 803 1.21 4.89 14.90
CA ASN A 803 0.23 5.78 15.51
C ASN A 803 -0.53 5.17 16.70
N ARG A 804 -0.30 3.88 17.03
CA ARG A 804 -1.03 3.15 18.07
C ARG A 804 -0.17 2.02 18.66
N GLU A 805 -0.50 1.56 19.85
CA GLU A 805 0.09 0.36 20.45
C GLU A 805 -0.87 -0.83 20.32
N VAL A 806 -0.27 -1.99 20.08
CA VAL A 806 -0.93 -3.28 19.84
C VAL A 806 -0.13 -4.35 20.61
N ASP A 807 -0.36 -5.62 20.31
CA ASP A 807 0.49 -6.71 20.77
C ASP A 807 1.97 -6.42 20.48
N ASN A 808 2.78 -6.34 21.55
CA ASN A 808 4.20 -6.03 21.48
C ASN A 808 5.10 -7.28 21.47
N SER A 809 4.55 -8.49 21.30
CA SER A 809 5.36 -9.69 21.06
C SER A 809 6.32 -9.47 19.87
N PRO A 810 7.56 -10.02 19.93
CA PRO A 810 8.48 -10.06 18.80
C PRO A 810 8.19 -11.23 17.83
N ASN A 811 7.38 -12.21 18.25
CA ASN A 811 7.10 -13.46 17.55
C ASN A 811 5.58 -13.69 17.50
N LEU A 812 4.88 -13.00 16.59
CA LEU A 812 3.44 -13.22 16.34
C LEU A 812 3.26 -14.31 15.27
N THR A 813 2.24 -15.16 15.44
CA THR A 813 1.76 -16.08 14.39
C THR A 813 0.94 -15.33 13.33
N PHE A 814 0.70 -15.97 12.18
CA PHE A 814 -0.13 -15.39 11.12
C PHE A 814 -1.57 -15.11 11.58
N GLU A 815 -2.18 -16.01 12.35
CA GLU A 815 -3.55 -15.88 12.87
C GLU A 815 -3.64 -14.67 13.80
N ARG A 816 -2.61 -14.47 14.63
CA ARG A 816 -2.52 -13.33 15.54
C ARG A 816 -2.33 -12.02 14.76
N VAL A 817 -1.44 -11.98 13.77
CA VAL A 817 -1.28 -10.82 12.87
C VAL A 817 -2.58 -10.52 12.13
N GLN A 818 -3.22 -11.53 11.54
CA GLN A 818 -4.51 -11.40 10.85
C GLN A 818 -5.58 -10.82 11.78
N LYS A 819 -5.73 -11.38 13.00
CA LYS A 819 -6.69 -10.89 14.00
C LYS A 819 -6.42 -9.44 14.41
N ILE A 820 -5.16 -9.03 14.55
CA ILE A 820 -4.79 -7.62 14.84
C ILE A 820 -5.12 -6.71 13.64
N MET A 821 -4.74 -7.10 12.42
CA MET A 821 -4.98 -6.30 11.22
C MET A 821 -6.47 -6.17 10.89
N ASP A 822 -7.28 -7.20 11.12
CA ASP A 822 -8.72 -7.18 10.88
C ASP A 822 -9.47 -6.35 11.93
N SER A 823 -9.18 -6.57 13.23
CA SER A 823 -9.82 -5.83 14.33
C SER A 823 -9.39 -4.36 14.43
N MET A 824 -8.35 -3.93 13.72
CA MET A 824 -7.90 -2.53 13.72
C MET A 824 -8.91 -1.61 12.99
N PRO A 825 -9.55 -0.65 13.70
CA PRO A 825 -10.64 0.16 13.16
C PRO A 825 -10.15 1.28 12.23
N LEU A 826 -10.93 1.54 11.17
CA LEU A 826 -10.77 2.65 10.24
C LEU A 826 -11.08 4.00 10.90
N ARG A 827 -10.08 4.68 11.51
CA ARG A 827 -10.21 6.06 12.00
C ARG A 827 -8.97 6.93 11.84
N LEU A 828 -9.23 8.24 11.81
CA LEU A 828 -8.31 9.33 11.45
C LEU A 828 -6.98 9.29 12.20
N GLY A 829 -5.92 9.65 11.49
CA GLY A 829 -4.55 9.63 12.00
C GLY A 829 -4.32 10.57 13.19
N SER A 830 -3.74 10.01 14.25
CA SER A 830 -2.98 10.76 15.23
C SER A 830 -1.55 11.00 14.73
N SER A 831 -1.10 12.25 14.71
CA SER A 831 0.25 12.64 15.18
C SER A 831 1.40 11.75 14.69
N THR A 832 1.71 11.79 13.38
CA THR A 832 2.71 10.90 12.78
C THR A 832 4.14 11.20 13.28
N ALA A 833 4.59 10.47 14.30
CA ALA A 833 5.92 10.56 14.92
C ALA A 833 6.78 9.34 14.55
N ILE A 834 7.11 9.21 13.26
CA ILE A 834 7.73 8.02 12.67
C ILE A 834 9.08 7.69 13.32
N GLY A 835 9.97 8.66 13.49
CA GLY A 835 11.32 8.47 14.02
C GLY A 835 11.33 8.12 15.50
N ARG A 836 10.61 8.89 16.32
CA ARG A 836 10.57 8.61 17.77
C ARG A 836 9.87 7.30 18.11
N ASN A 837 8.83 6.93 17.37
CA ASN A 837 8.13 5.66 17.60
C ASN A 837 8.87 4.47 16.96
N LEU A 838 9.65 4.66 15.89
CA LEU A 838 10.61 3.67 15.38
C LEU A 838 11.65 3.36 16.47
N LYS A 839 12.23 4.42 17.06
CA LYS A 839 13.21 4.28 18.13
C LYS A 839 12.63 3.55 19.35
N SER A 840 11.52 4.03 19.90
CA SER A 840 10.98 3.48 21.15
C SER A 840 10.30 2.10 21.03
N ARG A 841 9.69 1.76 19.88
CA ARG A 841 8.90 0.51 19.72
C ARG A 841 9.60 -0.61 18.96
N ILE A 842 10.70 -0.31 18.27
CA ILE A 842 11.47 -1.28 17.46
C ILE A 842 12.95 -1.23 17.85
N LEU A 843 13.63 -0.10 17.66
CA LEU A 843 15.09 -0.06 17.81
C LEU A 843 15.53 -0.30 19.26
N GLU A 844 14.91 0.36 20.25
CA GLU A 844 15.25 0.16 21.65
C GLU A 844 14.96 -1.28 22.15
N PRO A 845 13.75 -1.86 21.97
CA PRO A 845 13.45 -3.21 22.49
C PRO A 845 13.93 -4.38 21.64
N LEU A 846 14.17 -4.22 20.33
CA LEU A 846 14.55 -5.31 19.43
C LEU A 846 16.00 -5.24 18.91
N VAL A 847 16.69 -4.10 19.03
CA VAL A 847 18.08 -3.93 18.59
C VAL A 847 18.98 -3.51 19.76
N TYR A 848 18.75 -2.34 20.36
CA TYR A 848 19.67 -1.74 21.33
C TYR A 848 19.76 -2.55 22.62
N SER A 849 18.62 -3.04 23.14
CA SER A 849 18.59 -4.02 24.23
C SER A 849 19.44 -5.26 23.90
N LYS A 850 19.20 -5.86 22.73
CA LYS A 850 19.82 -7.13 22.30
C LYS A 850 21.32 -7.02 22.04
N ILE A 851 21.83 -5.91 21.50
CA ILE A 851 23.29 -5.73 21.32
C ILE A 851 23.98 -5.46 22.67
N ILE A 852 23.31 -4.81 23.62
CA ILE A 852 23.83 -4.61 24.99
C ILE A 852 23.87 -5.94 25.76
N SER A 853 22.85 -6.79 25.61
CA SER A 853 22.81 -8.13 26.22
C SER A 853 23.46 -9.24 25.37
N GLN A 854 24.11 -8.90 24.26
CA GLN A 854 24.72 -9.82 23.29
C GLN A 854 23.79 -10.97 22.82
N SER A 855 22.48 -10.72 22.79
CA SER A 855 21.42 -11.70 22.54
C SER A 855 20.67 -11.44 21.22
N LEU A 856 21.36 -10.89 20.22
CA LEU A 856 20.81 -10.61 18.89
C LEU A 856 20.89 -11.87 18.00
N ASP A 857 19.90 -12.75 18.10
CA ASP A 857 19.86 -14.04 17.37
C ASP A 857 19.91 -13.90 15.84
N ARG A 858 19.24 -12.86 15.30
CA ARG A 858 18.99 -12.66 13.86
C ARG A 858 19.08 -11.15 13.52
N PRO A 859 19.48 -10.79 12.29
CA PRO A 859 19.37 -9.41 11.80
C PRO A 859 17.90 -9.04 11.58
N LEU A 860 17.57 -7.75 11.44
CA LEU A 860 16.17 -7.28 11.30
C LEU A 860 15.89 -6.72 9.90
N LEU A 861 14.76 -7.12 9.32
CA LEU A 861 14.17 -6.47 8.15
C LEU A 861 12.91 -5.71 8.57
N ILE A 862 13.00 -4.38 8.58
CA ILE A 862 11.94 -3.50 9.06
C ILE A 862 11.15 -2.99 7.84
N THR A 863 10.00 -3.60 7.58
CA THR A 863 9.07 -3.20 6.51
C THR A 863 8.19 -2.05 6.99
N ILE A 864 8.52 -0.83 6.57
CA ILE A 864 7.81 0.41 6.94
C ILE A 864 6.80 0.78 5.86
N THR A 865 5.55 1.03 6.24
CA THR A 865 4.49 1.48 5.32
C THR A 865 4.05 2.91 5.65
N ILE A 866 4.37 3.85 4.76
CA ILE A 866 4.25 5.31 4.99
C ILE A 866 3.18 5.93 4.07
N ALA A 867 2.12 6.49 4.68
CA ALA A 867 1.05 7.20 3.97
C ALA A 867 1.20 8.74 3.96
N GLY A 868 2.13 9.28 4.75
CA GLY A 868 2.38 10.71 4.94
C GLY A 868 3.72 10.97 5.64
N ARG A 869 4.28 12.17 5.50
CA ARG A 869 5.52 12.60 6.20
C ARG A 869 5.35 12.66 7.73
N PRO A 870 6.43 12.78 8.52
CA PRO A 870 6.34 13.16 9.93
C PRO A 870 5.61 14.51 10.10
N GLU A 871 4.73 14.61 11.09
CA GLU A 871 3.90 15.82 11.32
C GLU A 871 4.07 16.45 12.70
N THR A 872 4.51 15.67 13.69
CA THR A 872 4.58 16.07 15.11
C THR A 872 5.98 15.95 15.70
N GLU A 873 6.97 15.95 14.83
CA GLU A 873 8.41 15.98 15.09
C GLU A 873 9.10 16.62 13.88
N ALA A 874 10.38 16.99 14.01
CA ALA A 874 11.15 17.43 12.86
C ALA A 874 11.31 16.27 11.86
N GLU A 875 11.24 16.55 10.56
CA GLU A 875 11.42 15.53 9.51
C GLU A 875 12.79 14.82 9.61
N SER A 876 13.77 15.47 10.23
CA SER A 876 15.07 14.90 10.58
C SER A 876 14.99 13.70 11.52
N GLU A 877 13.99 13.59 12.40
CA GLU A 877 13.99 12.58 13.48
C GLU A 877 13.94 11.14 12.98
N PHE A 878 13.27 10.90 11.85
CA PHE A 878 13.26 9.60 11.20
C PHE A 878 14.64 9.23 10.62
N MET A 879 15.28 10.18 9.92
CA MET A 879 16.63 10.02 9.39
C MET A 879 17.68 9.90 10.52
N ASN A 880 17.52 10.68 11.59
CA ASN A 880 18.37 10.65 12.78
C ASN A 880 18.29 9.29 13.50
N ALA A 881 17.09 8.69 13.62
CA ALA A 881 16.92 7.36 14.20
C ALA A 881 17.66 6.27 13.40
N ILE A 882 17.64 6.33 12.06
CA ILE A 882 18.37 5.40 11.19
C ILE A 882 19.89 5.61 11.34
N ARG A 883 20.39 6.85 11.27
CA ARG A 883 21.83 7.15 11.49
C ARG A 883 22.30 6.86 12.92
N GLU A 884 21.43 6.94 13.93
CA GLU A 884 21.74 6.47 15.30
C GLU A 884 21.82 4.94 15.35
N CYS A 885 20.94 4.23 14.65
CA CYS A 885 20.97 2.77 14.56
C CYS A 885 22.29 2.25 13.98
N GLY A 886 22.69 2.74 12.80
CA GLY A 886 23.96 2.36 12.17
C GLY A 886 25.16 2.58 13.11
N ARG A 887 25.28 3.79 13.69
CA ARG A 887 26.37 4.13 14.61
C ARG A 887 26.34 3.37 15.95
N LYS A 888 25.19 2.86 16.39
CA LYS A 888 25.08 1.98 17.57
C LYS A 888 25.49 0.54 17.25
N LEU A 889 25.13 0.04 16.08
CA LEU A 889 25.56 -1.28 15.58
C LEU A 889 27.08 -1.31 15.44
N GLU A 890 27.66 -0.33 14.74
CA GLU A 890 29.12 -0.22 14.51
C GLU A 890 29.91 -0.23 15.84
N ARG A 891 29.45 0.53 16.83
CA ARG A 891 30.07 0.59 18.18
C ARG A 891 29.94 -0.70 18.98
N ALA A 892 28.98 -1.56 18.64
CA ALA A 892 28.80 -2.87 19.26
C ALA A 892 29.45 -4.00 18.43
N GLY A 893 30.18 -3.69 17.35
CA GLY A 893 30.84 -4.67 16.49
C GLY A 893 29.95 -5.28 15.39
N TYR A 894 28.76 -4.73 15.16
CA TYR A 894 27.82 -5.16 14.12
C TYR A 894 27.88 -4.22 12.91
N PRO A 895 27.84 -4.71 11.66
CA PRO A 895 27.77 -3.85 10.48
C PRO A 895 26.41 -3.16 10.36
N ARG A 896 26.34 -2.04 9.62
CA ARG A 896 25.10 -1.24 9.53
C ARG A 896 23.91 -2.02 8.95
N ASN A 897 24.17 -2.94 8.01
CA ASN A 897 23.15 -3.79 7.38
C ASN A 897 22.56 -4.88 8.31
N THR A 898 23.00 -4.99 9.57
CA THR A 898 22.30 -5.81 10.58
C THR A 898 20.83 -5.37 10.79
N VAL A 899 20.49 -4.13 10.43
CA VAL A 899 19.10 -3.62 10.42
C VAL A 899 18.83 -2.89 9.11
N VAL A 900 17.94 -3.46 8.29
CA VAL A 900 17.57 -2.92 6.96
C VAL A 900 16.13 -2.39 7.00
N PHE A 901 15.88 -1.24 6.36
CA PHE A 901 14.55 -0.60 6.34
C PHE A 901 13.95 -0.57 4.92
N MET A 902 12.90 -1.36 4.70
CA MET A 902 12.15 -1.42 3.44
C MET A 902 10.94 -0.46 3.51
N ILE A 903 10.99 0.66 2.81
CA ILE A 903 10.07 1.80 2.96
C ILE A 903 9.11 1.88 1.77
N TYR A 904 7.84 1.52 2.00
CA TYR A 904 6.79 1.52 0.98
C TYR A 904 5.92 2.78 1.06
N GLN A 905 5.79 3.50 -0.06
CA GLN A 905 4.96 4.69 -0.17
C GLN A 905 3.48 4.34 -0.49
N ILE A 906 2.56 4.73 0.37
CA ILE A 906 1.12 4.46 0.21
C ILE A 906 0.34 5.73 -0.16
N GLY A 907 0.30 6.02 -1.47
CA GLY A 907 -0.43 7.13 -2.08
C GLY A 907 0.47 8.21 -2.69
N THR A 908 -0.06 8.96 -3.65
CA THR A 908 0.65 9.89 -4.54
C THR A 908 0.95 11.28 -3.94
N ASN A 909 0.96 11.44 -2.61
CA ASN A 909 1.17 12.75 -1.97
C ASN A 909 2.59 13.29 -2.27
N LYS A 910 2.67 14.40 -3.02
CA LYS A 910 3.93 15.03 -3.43
C LYS A 910 4.87 15.33 -2.26
N LYS A 911 4.34 15.77 -1.10
CA LYS A 911 5.16 16.05 0.10
C LYS A 911 5.76 14.79 0.73
N THR A 912 5.13 13.62 0.53
CA THR A 912 5.71 12.33 0.91
C THR A 912 6.80 11.90 -0.07
N VAL A 913 6.64 12.18 -1.38
CA VAL A 913 7.70 11.95 -2.39
C VAL A 913 8.93 12.81 -2.09
N GLU A 914 8.75 14.12 -1.88
CA GLU A 914 9.81 15.09 -1.54
C GLU A 914 10.53 14.75 -0.21
N PHE A 915 9.85 14.06 0.72
CA PHE A 915 10.44 13.54 1.96
C PHE A 915 11.28 12.27 1.70
N LEU A 916 10.73 11.32 0.94
CA LEU A 916 11.41 10.05 0.63
C LEU A 916 12.62 10.23 -0.30
N GLN A 917 12.56 11.15 -1.27
CA GLN A 917 13.70 11.48 -2.13
C GLN A 917 14.90 12.01 -1.33
N ARG A 918 14.67 12.83 -0.30
CA ARG A 918 15.74 13.31 0.61
C ARG A 918 16.37 12.20 1.43
N LEU A 919 15.65 11.13 1.72
CA LEU A 919 16.18 9.94 2.40
C LEU A 919 17.08 9.12 1.47
N GLN A 920 16.73 9.01 0.18
CA GLN A 920 17.57 8.33 -0.82
C GLN A 920 18.84 9.12 -1.19
N GLY A 921 18.86 10.43 -0.97
CA GLY A 921 20.04 11.29 -1.19
C GLY A 921 21.03 11.35 -0.02
N ASP A 922 20.84 10.60 1.05
CA ASP A 922 21.69 10.63 2.25
C ASP A 922 22.65 9.41 2.27
N PRO A 923 23.97 9.61 2.21
CA PRO A 923 24.94 8.52 2.07
C PRO A 923 25.13 7.68 3.35
N ASP A 924 24.74 8.18 4.54
CA ASP A 924 24.75 7.40 5.78
C ASP A 924 23.53 6.45 5.86
N ILE A 925 22.48 6.71 5.07
CA ILE A 925 21.16 6.04 5.13
C ILE A 925 20.88 5.17 3.90
N LEU A 926 21.29 5.59 2.70
CA LEU A 926 21.12 4.83 1.46
C LEU A 926 21.64 3.37 1.58
N PRO A 927 22.81 3.08 2.19
CA PRO A 927 23.31 1.70 2.35
C PRO A 927 22.57 0.84 3.38
N VAL A 928 21.49 1.32 4.01
CA VAL A 928 20.64 0.54 4.93
C VAL A 928 19.13 0.66 4.63
N THR A 929 18.76 1.32 3.53
CA THR A 929 17.36 1.58 3.20
C THR A 929 16.99 1.23 1.77
N ASN A 930 15.70 0.99 1.54
CA ASN A 930 15.12 0.85 0.22
C ASN A 930 13.81 1.64 0.19
N VAL A 931 13.57 2.42 -0.87
CA VAL A 931 12.36 3.23 -1.01
C VAL A 931 11.61 2.77 -2.26
N ILE A 932 10.39 2.29 -2.05
CA ILE A 932 9.54 1.73 -3.10
C ILE A 932 8.37 2.70 -3.36
N PRO A 933 8.40 3.45 -4.48
CA PRO A 933 7.37 4.44 -4.81
C PRO A 933 6.00 3.82 -5.02
N HIS A 934 4.96 4.64 -4.85
CA HIS A 934 3.57 4.16 -4.88
C HIS A 934 3.17 3.45 -6.19
N HIS A 935 3.74 3.84 -7.34
CA HIS A 935 3.45 3.15 -8.62
C HIS A 935 4.08 1.75 -8.67
N LYS A 936 5.33 1.57 -8.20
CA LYS A 936 5.96 0.23 -8.12
C LYS A 936 5.26 -0.65 -7.07
N TYR A 937 4.82 -0.07 -5.95
CA TYR A 937 3.97 -0.75 -4.97
C TYR A 937 2.63 -1.20 -5.59
N ARG A 938 1.97 -0.33 -6.38
CA ARG A 938 0.70 -0.65 -7.01
C ARG A 938 0.81 -1.77 -8.05
N LEU A 939 1.79 -1.70 -8.96
CA LEU A 939 2.03 -2.76 -9.96
C LEU A 939 2.29 -4.12 -9.29
N ARG A 940 3.10 -4.16 -8.22
CA ARG A 940 3.35 -5.37 -7.42
C ARG A 940 2.09 -5.88 -6.68
N MET A 941 1.07 -5.05 -6.47
CA MET A 941 -0.23 -5.45 -5.90
C MET A 941 -1.28 -5.81 -6.96
N GLU A 942 -1.10 -5.41 -8.22
CA GLU A 942 -1.98 -5.77 -9.34
C GLU A 942 -1.62 -7.15 -9.92
N VAL A 943 -0.34 -7.53 -9.89
CA VAL A 943 0.12 -8.94 -10.10
C VAL A 943 -0.55 -9.93 -9.13
N ILE A 944 -0.95 -9.49 -7.93
CA ILE A 944 -1.64 -10.32 -6.92
C ILE A 944 -3.16 -10.44 -7.21
N ARG A 945 -3.66 -9.79 -8.27
CA ARG A 945 -5.09 -9.56 -8.50
C ARG A 945 -5.64 -10.24 -9.76
N ASP A 946 -4.77 -10.49 -10.74
CA ASP A 946 -5.15 -11.02 -12.07
C ASP A 946 -4.95 -12.54 -12.22
N ARG A 947 -4.78 -13.26 -11.11
CA ARG A 947 -4.91 -14.73 -11.06
C ARG A 947 -6.01 -15.13 -10.09
N ASP A 948 -6.78 -16.13 -10.50
CA ASP A 948 -8.04 -16.49 -9.85
C ASP A 948 -7.88 -16.98 -8.40
N GLY A 949 -8.98 -16.90 -7.67
CA GLY A 949 -8.97 -16.83 -6.21
C GLY A 949 -8.27 -18.00 -5.49
N LEU A 950 -7.35 -17.61 -4.58
CA LEU A 950 -6.73 -18.41 -3.51
C LEU A 950 -5.51 -19.28 -3.83
N GLU A 951 -4.89 -19.16 -5.00
CA GLU A 951 -3.46 -19.50 -5.13
C GLU A 951 -2.58 -18.25 -5.03
N TYR A 952 -1.62 -18.30 -4.10
CA TYR A 952 -0.69 -17.21 -3.83
C TYR A 952 0.58 -17.41 -4.65
N ASP A 953 0.70 -16.78 -5.83
CA ASP A 953 1.91 -16.92 -6.66
C ASP A 953 3.14 -16.48 -5.85
N TYR A 954 3.99 -17.45 -5.57
CA TYR A 954 5.18 -17.32 -4.76
C TYR A 954 6.26 -16.41 -5.39
N ARG A 955 6.15 -16.09 -6.69
CA ARG A 955 6.95 -15.06 -7.39
C ARG A 955 6.71 -13.66 -6.83
N VAL A 956 5.65 -13.47 -6.06
CA VAL A 956 5.39 -12.25 -5.28
C VAL A 956 6.44 -12.07 -4.17
N TRP A 957 7.07 -13.15 -3.67
CA TRP A 957 8.09 -13.06 -2.62
C TRP A 957 9.37 -12.37 -3.09
N SER A 958 9.99 -12.89 -4.15
CA SER A 958 11.16 -12.28 -4.77
C SER A 958 10.81 -10.88 -5.28
N SER A 959 9.78 -10.72 -6.10
CA SER A 959 9.45 -9.42 -6.69
C SER A 959 9.15 -8.30 -5.68
N ILE A 960 8.73 -8.59 -4.44
CA ILE A 960 8.58 -7.57 -3.39
C ILE A 960 9.94 -7.18 -2.73
N ILE A 961 10.83 -8.14 -2.47
CA ILE A 961 11.96 -7.98 -1.52
C ILE A 961 13.36 -8.02 -2.21
N TYR A 962 13.45 -8.51 -3.45
CA TYR A 962 14.69 -8.67 -4.23
C TYR A 962 15.64 -7.45 -4.37
N PRO A 963 15.19 -6.18 -4.49
CA PRO A 963 16.07 -5.07 -4.90
C PRO A 963 16.98 -4.55 -3.78
N TRP A 964 17.73 -5.46 -3.14
CA TRP A 964 18.71 -5.20 -2.09
C TRP A 964 19.85 -6.22 -2.04
N TYR A 965 19.64 -7.48 -2.49
CA TYR A 965 20.71 -8.49 -2.56
C TYR A 965 21.56 -8.43 -3.83
N PHE A 966 21.05 -7.80 -4.89
CA PHE A 966 21.80 -7.44 -6.08
C PHE A 966 21.53 -5.97 -6.42
N PRO A 967 22.50 -5.06 -6.24
CA PRO A 967 22.52 -3.86 -7.07
C PRO A 967 22.76 -4.33 -8.51
N ALA A 968 21.91 -3.90 -9.44
CA ALA A 968 22.24 -4.01 -10.86
C ALA A 968 23.44 -3.09 -11.14
N GLY A 969 24.46 -3.64 -11.81
CA GLY A 969 25.53 -2.86 -12.43
C GLY A 969 25.06 -2.22 -13.73
#